data_AF-A0A2D9U4D9-F1
#
_entry.id   AF-A0A2D9U4D9-F1
#
_cell.length_a   1.000
_cell.length_b   1.000
_cell.length_c   1.000
_cell.angle_alpha   90.00
_cell.angle_beta   90.00
_cell.angle_gamma   90.00
#
_symmetry.space_group_name_H-M   'P 1'
#
loop_
_entity.id
_entity.type
_entity.pdbx_description
1 polymer ?
#
loop_
_entity_poly.entity_id
_entity_poly.type
_entity_poly.pdbx_seq_one_letter_code
_entity_poly.pdbx_strand_id
1 'polypeptide(L)'
;MSFAANHSRFAFQIPALNETLRLVSFRYHGALSSAYECTVDIACERRDLPLQELLGKAGVLTLFDEQHPRHIHGEMVSLAQGGVGQRFTRYQVTLRPKLWLLGLRSGLRIFQGQSAREIVSRVLQDAGLQGNDVRWQLGAAAAVREYCVQYRESDLDFVNRLLAEEGWFYFFEQRLDGHTLVIADGNDAMGLMAGVPGLRYRPRSGRVSGEESVYEFYAGRQLQSGAVALRDYHFEKPAMELAVNDSADQHAALQHYHYPGHFQDNARGRGYVQAQLLGQQSRVATVQAHSDCMRLTEACRFSLQEHGNQAFNQEYLVTGVQVEGRQPQVLEEGAAEEGSHFAVQLQAIPANVKYKPPAQLPRPRIPGVQTAFVTGPKGEEIYTDRFGRVKVQFHWDREGRRDENSSCWLRVSQAWAGNQWGAMALPRIGQEVIVSFLNGDPDRPLVTGALYNGAHPSPYALPANKTRTTFKSQSTPGAGGYNELRMEDKKGNEQLFIHGQKDVDLYIKNDRLESIDHDRHRMVAAAALERIGQDYNTDVGANLNLKVGATLSQTVAGNINQKAAQNWLQKTGVDHSVKAGRSVILDAGMSITLKAGGGTIALDPGGVSITGSQVRINSGGGAGTAKGASPMGPQSPKSVDPGAPGSAVNPLGADARFKQQPVAFDQNKAKEIDESALKALEKTYKHGGTAENSNSAKASAALASTGAATLAASLARVHSGGGATATKVYSPERIEALLSGRGLGGQMSRHTGARIEAAALKEKGVTVRDTVVDLSGLDREQKLDAVLNETGYYLSDDTADAVVAAVDSGDDLLVITDAVNEGATNAKRFIASQPEVKAYRNYLEAAIQDPEGSAYGGGPGYIGGLAEGERLVSNILTVNSDKMPAGLKRASARDLALDAAGLALSGAPAVGMMRGAGKVVPDKTYSFKPGEDVIHFEKHGSEIAEVLGDNSYDLTKYLEDANSVIKNGQFSTELNAFVSVPGGQGSAKGLMVGMDRTTGEITTMHMKPIKFFETKAPSLGWQSQPKSDLSDLIGPNPNLGWKAPYPYKSN
;
A
#
# COMPACT_ATOMS: atom_id res chain seq x y z
N MET A 1 -71.25 0.92 4.85
CA MET A 1 -72.30 -0.10 4.62
C MET A 1 -72.52 -0.96 5.86
N SER A 2 -73.71 -1.57 6.03
CA SER A 2 -74.00 -2.54 7.11
C SER A 2 -73.91 -3.96 6.56
N PHE A 3 -72.78 -4.63 6.77
CA PHE A 3 -72.62 -6.05 6.44
C PHE A 3 -73.36 -6.93 7.46
N ALA A 4 -73.87 -8.09 7.04
CA ALA A 4 -74.41 -9.08 7.96
C ALA A 4 -73.29 -9.58 8.89
N ALA A 5 -73.59 -9.72 10.19
CA ALA A 5 -72.60 -9.99 11.24
C ALA A 5 -71.78 -11.29 11.09
N ASN A 6 -72.15 -12.16 10.15
CA ASN A 6 -71.60 -13.51 9.98
C ASN A 6 -70.75 -13.68 8.70
N HIS A 7 -70.42 -12.61 7.96
CA HIS A 7 -69.63 -12.71 6.72
C HIS A 7 -68.17 -12.26 6.93
N SER A 8 -67.21 -13.15 6.70
CA SER A 8 -65.78 -12.92 6.94
C SER A 8 -65.22 -11.90 5.94
N ARG A 9 -64.86 -10.69 6.40
CA ARG A 9 -64.34 -9.62 5.52
C ARG A 9 -62.90 -9.85 5.07
N PHE A 10 -62.20 -10.74 5.76
CA PHE A 10 -60.84 -11.14 5.49
C PHE A 10 -60.72 -12.67 5.61
N ALA A 11 -59.87 -13.30 4.81
CA ALA A 11 -59.51 -14.71 4.97
C ALA A 11 -58.00 -14.90 4.81
N PHE A 12 -57.45 -15.88 5.52
CA PHE A 12 -56.06 -16.31 5.34
C PHE A 12 -56.05 -17.79 4.94
N GLN A 13 -55.23 -18.11 3.95
CA GLN A 13 -55.08 -19.46 3.41
C GLN A 13 -53.61 -19.83 3.38
N ILE A 14 -53.31 -21.08 3.73
CA ILE A 14 -52.00 -21.72 3.54
C ILE A 14 -52.22 -22.81 2.49
N PRO A 15 -51.82 -22.64 1.21
CA PRO A 15 -52.07 -23.62 0.16
C PRO A 15 -51.51 -25.03 0.43
N ALA A 16 -50.51 -25.14 1.31
CA ALA A 16 -49.94 -26.40 1.76
C ALA A 16 -50.76 -27.12 2.87
N LEU A 17 -51.88 -26.55 3.32
CA LEU A 17 -52.65 -27.02 4.48
C LEU A 17 -54.14 -27.11 4.16
N ASN A 18 -54.72 -28.30 4.36
CA ASN A 18 -56.16 -28.58 4.13
C ASN A 18 -57.04 -28.31 5.37
N GLU A 19 -56.61 -27.40 6.26
CA GLU A 19 -57.33 -27.07 7.50
C GLU A 19 -58.12 -25.76 7.32
N THR A 20 -59.29 -25.66 7.95
CA THR A 20 -60.05 -24.40 7.98
C THR A 20 -59.40 -23.42 8.94
N LEU A 21 -58.79 -22.36 8.40
CA LEU A 21 -58.15 -21.29 9.17
C LEU A 21 -59.12 -20.10 9.35
N ARG A 22 -59.27 -19.64 10.60
CA ARG A 22 -60.04 -18.44 10.92
C ARG A 22 -59.10 -17.27 11.22
N LEU A 23 -59.13 -16.24 10.38
CA LEU A 23 -58.30 -15.05 10.56
C LEU A 23 -58.87 -14.16 11.67
N VAL A 24 -58.14 -13.97 12.77
CA VAL A 24 -58.55 -13.14 13.92
C VAL A 24 -58.14 -11.69 13.72
N SER A 25 -56.88 -11.45 13.36
CA SER A 25 -56.31 -10.12 13.13
C SER A 25 -55.13 -10.18 12.16
N PHE A 26 -54.82 -9.06 11.52
CA PHE A 26 -53.57 -8.90 10.77
C PHE A 26 -53.06 -7.47 10.83
N ARG A 27 -51.75 -7.31 10.66
CA ARG A 27 -51.09 -6.04 10.32
C ARG A 27 -50.18 -6.24 9.12
N TYR A 28 -50.40 -5.45 8.08
CA TYR A 28 -49.55 -5.35 6.90
C TYR A 28 -48.79 -4.03 6.92
N HIS A 29 -47.52 -4.05 6.50
CA HIS A 29 -46.74 -2.86 6.21
C HIS A 29 -45.99 -3.05 4.89
N GLY A 30 -46.22 -2.16 3.92
CA GLY A 30 -45.55 -2.12 2.62
C GLY A 30 -45.06 -0.71 2.31
N ALA A 31 -43.95 -0.58 1.57
CA ALA A 31 -43.42 0.71 1.13
C ALA A 31 -42.55 0.54 -0.12
N LEU A 32 -42.41 1.62 -0.90
CA LEU A 32 -41.49 1.68 -2.03
C LEU A 32 -40.06 1.41 -1.57
N SER A 33 -39.33 0.61 -2.35
CA SER A 33 -37.96 0.14 -2.07
C SER A 33 -37.79 -0.58 -0.73
N SER A 34 -38.84 -1.24 -0.23
CA SER A 34 -38.81 -2.03 0.99
C SER A 34 -39.51 -3.38 0.81
N ALA A 35 -38.97 -4.44 1.42
CA ALA A 35 -39.65 -5.72 1.54
C ALA A 35 -40.78 -5.61 2.58
N TYR A 36 -42.03 -5.80 2.14
CA TYR A 36 -43.20 -5.72 3.01
C TYR A 36 -43.21 -6.79 4.10
N GLU A 37 -44.05 -6.58 5.11
CA GLU A 37 -44.38 -7.52 6.17
C GLU A 37 -45.89 -7.71 6.27
N CYS A 38 -46.34 -8.94 6.53
CA CYS A 38 -47.69 -9.18 7.02
C CYS A 38 -47.65 -10.12 8.22
N THR A 39 -47.97 -9.62 9.42
CA THR A 39 -48.20 -10.46 10.59
C THR A 39 -49.68 -10.77 10.72
N VAL A 40 -50.01 -12.04 10.86
CA VAL A 40 -51.35 -12.61 10.75
C VAL A 40 -51.62 -13.49 11.97
N ASP A 41 -52.65 -13.18 12.74
CA ASP A 41 -53.12 -14.00 13.87
C ASP A 41 -54.31 -14.85 13.41
N ILE A 42 -54.16 -16.17 13.50
CA ILE A 42 -55.16 -17.14 13.05
C ILE A 42 -55.59 -18.05 14.19
N ALA A 43 -56.77 -18.65 14.05
CA ALA A 43 -57.33 -19.65 14.93
C ALA A 43 -57.69 -20.90 14.12
N CYS A 44 -57.35 -22.07 14.66
CA CYS A 44 -57.63 -23.37 14.06
C CYS A 44 -58.12 -24.34 15.15
N GLU A 45 -59.01 -25.28 14.81
CA GLU A 45 -59.43 -26.33 15.77
C GLU A 45 -58.29 -27.31 16.05
N ARG A 46 -57.42 -27.52 15.05
CA ARG A 46 -56.22 -28.33 15.19
C ARG A 46 -55.21 -27.68 16.14
N ARG A 47 -54.72 -28.48 17.10
CA ARG A 47 -53.84 -28.05 18.20
C ARG A 47 -52.35 -28.25 17.92
N ASP A 48 -52.02 -28.96 16.83
CA ASP A 48 -50.71 -29.46 16.46
C ASP A 48 -50.36 -29.12 14.98
N LEU A 49 -50.65 -27.89 14.52
CA LEU A 49 -50.23 -27.49 13.17
C LEU A 49 -48.72 -27.74 12.99
N PRO A 50 -48.28 -28.38 11.88
CA PRO A 50 -46.89 -28.80 11.69
C PRO A 50 -46.00 -27.61 11.31
N LEU A 51 -45.72 -26.72 12.27
CA LEU A 51 -45.08 -25.42 12.02
C LEU A 51 -43.75 -25.53 11.26
N GLN A 52 -42.98 -26.60 11.49
CA GLN A 52 -41.72 -26.88 10.81
C GLN A 52 -41.91 -27.20 9.31
N GLU A 53 -43.00 -27.87 8.93
CA GLU A 53 -43.31 -28.21 7.54
C GLU A 53 -43.92 -27.02 6.78
N LEU A 54 -44.56 -26.10 7.50
CA LEU A 54 -45.15 -24.88 6.98
C LEU A 54 -44.13 -23.73 6.84
N LEU A 55 -43.02 -23.74 7.60
CA LEU A 55 -41.98 -22.72 7.51
C LEU A 55 -41.37 -22.68 6.10
N GLY A 56 -41.32 -21.49 5.49
CA GLY A 56 -40.85 -21.30 4.11
C GLY A 56 -41.82 -21.79 3.03
N LYS A 57 -43.11 -22.02 3.37
CA LYS A 57 -44.19 -22.20 2.40
C LYS A 57 -44.97 -20.89 2.23
N ALA A 58 -45.67 -20.78 1.09
CA ALA A 58 -46.57 -19.68 0.79
C ALA A 58 -47.75 -19.60 1.76
N GLY A 59 -48.14 -18.38 2.11
CA GLY A 59 -49.42 -18.02 2.72
C GLY A 59 -50.02 -16.81 2.00
N VAL A 60 -51.35 -16.76 1.90
CA VAL A 60 -52.07 -15.66 1.24
C VAL A 60 -53.18 -15.11 2.13
N LEU A 61 -53.10 -13.82 2.40
CA LEU A 61 -54.15 -13.03 3.02
C LEU A 61 -55.00 -12.38 1.92
N THR A 62 -56.31 -12.59 1.97
CA THR A 62 -57.28 -11.97 1.06
C THR A 62 -58.18 -11.00 1.81
N LEU A 63 -58.25 -9.77 1.31
CA LEU A 63 -59.14 -8.71 1.76
C LEU A 63 -60.30 -8.63 0.76
N PHE A 64 -61.52 -8.97 1.20
CA PHE A 64 -62.69 -9.00 0.33
C PHE A 64 -63.33 -7.61 0.21
N ASP A 65 -63.01 -6.92 -0.89
CA ASP A 65 -63.87 -5.88 -1.47
C ASP A 65 -64.93 -6.54 -2.38
N GLU A 66 -66.11 -5.93 -2.53
CA GLU A 66 -67.21 -6.50 -3.32
C GLU A 66 -66.91 -6.57 -4.82
N GLN A 67 -65.93 -5.79 -5.29
CA GLN A 67 -65.56 -5.69 -6.71
C GLN A 67 -64.07 -5.97 -6.98
N HIS A 68 -63.16 -5.63 -6.06
CA HIS A 68 -61.71 -5.71 -6.27
C HIS A 68 -60.99 -6.42 -5.09
N PRO A 69 -61.12 -7.76 -4.96
CA PRO A 69 -60.44 -8.50 -3.90
C PRO A 69 -58.93 -8.26 -3.95
N ARG A 70 -58.35 -7.90 -2.81
CA ARG A 70 -56.91 -7.65 -2.68
C ARG A 70 -56.24 -8.84 -2.02
N HIS A 71 -55.18 -9.33 -2.65
CA HIS A 71 -54.33 -10.39 -2.10
C HIS A 71 -53.04 -9.81 -1.52
N ILE A 72 -52.49 -10.50 -0.54
CA ILE A 72 -51.16 -10.28 0.03
C ILE A 72 -50.54 -11.68 0.17
N HIS A 73 -49.72 -12.06 -0.80
CA HIS A 73 -49.06 -13.36 -0.89
C HIS A 73 -47.62 -13.24 -0.38
N GLY A 74 -47.17 -14.09 0.51
CA GLY A 74 -45.77 -14.13 0.92
C GLY A 74 -45.32 -15.47 1.50
N GLU A 75 -44.02 -15.61 1.68
CA GLU A 75 -43.42 -16.79 2.33
C GLU A 75 -43.59 -16.67 3.84
N MET A 76 -44.02 -17.75 4.51
CA MET A 76 -44.12 -17.80 5.96
C MET A 76 -42.73 -17.92 6.59
N VAL A 77 -42.17 -16.82 7.09
CA VAL A 77 -40.82 -16.76 7.66
C VAL A 77 -40.76 -16.94 9.17
N SER A 78 -41.92 -16.84 9.83
CA SER A 78 -42.09 -17.09 11.26
C SER A 78 -43.48 -17.68 11.49
N LEU A 79 -43.56 -18.72 12.31
CA LEU A 79 -44.81 -19.27 12.82
C LEU A 79 -44.65 -19.53 14.33
N ALA A 80 -45.63 -19.11 15.12
CA ALA A 80 -45.67 -19.34 16.55
C ALA A 80 -47.05 -19.88 16.97
N GLN A 81 -47.07 -20.89 17.84
CA GLN A 81 -48.28 -21.33 18.52
C GLN A 81 -48.52 -20.47 19.77
N GLY A 82 -49.71 -19.90 19.86
CA GLY A 82 -50.18 -19.14 21.01
C GLY A 82 -51.02 -19.99 21.97
N GLY A 83 -51.92 -19.34 22.70
CA GLY A 83 -52.80 -20.01 23.65
C GLY A 83 -53.73 -21.04 23.01
N VAL A 84 -53.85 -22.20 23.65
CA VAL A 84 -54.85 -23.24 23.35
C VAL A 84 -56.13 -22.88 24.11
N GLY A 85 -57.21 -22.53 23.39
CA GLY A 85 -58.53 -22.31 23.96
C GLY A 85 -59.35 -23.59 24.10
N GLN A 86 -60.62 -23.45 24.51
CA GLN A 86 -61.59 -24.56 24.57
C GLN A 86 -61.67 -25.30 23.23
N ARG A 87 -62.05 -24.58 22.17
CA ARG A 87 -62.25 -25.11 20.81
C ARG A 87 -61.12 -24.80 19.84
N PHE A 88 -60.60 -23.57 19.83
CA PHE A 88 -59.58 -23.12 18.88
C PHE A 88 -58.22 -22.88 19.56
N THR A 89 -57.15 -23.25 18.87
CA THR A 89 -55.77 -22.86 19.17
C THR A 89 -55.40 -21.64 18.33
N ARG A 90 -54.77 -20.64 18.96
CA ARG A 90 -54.25 -19.47 18.24
C ARG A 90 -52.85 -19.73 17.68
N TYR A 91 -52.57 -19.20 16.50
CA TYR A 91 -51.24 -19.17 15.88
C TYR A 91 -50.97 -17.78 15.32
N GLN A 92 -49.71 -17.36 15.33
CA GLN A 92 -49.24 -16.15 14.66
C GLN A 92 -48.30 -16.54 13.52
N VAL A 93 -48.48 -15.93 12.35
CA VAL A 93 -47.73 -16.19 11.12
C VAL A 93 -47.20 -14.86 10.58
N THR A 94 -45.93 -14.78 10.22
CA THR A 94 -45.35 -13.62 9.53
C THR A 94 -45.00 -13.96 8.08
N LEU A 95 -45.59 -13.23 7.14
CA LEU A 95 -45.31 -13.28 5.71
C LEU A 95 -44.29 -12.21 5.31
N ARG A 96 -43.37 -12.56 4.42
CA ARG A 96 -42.44 -11.63 3.73
C ARG A 96 -42.36 -11.98 2.23
N PRO A 97 -41.94 -11.06 1.34
CA PRO A 97 -41.68 -11.41 -0.06
C PRO A 97 -40.49 -12.36 -0.20
N LYS A 98 -40.42 -13.13 -1.31
CA LYS A 98 -39.24 -13.93 -1.67
C LYS A 98 -37.95 -13.10 -1.65
N LEU A 99 -38.03 -11.81 -2.03
CA LEU A 99 -36.91 -10.86 -1.98
C LEU A 99 -36.30 -10.71 -0.57
N TRP A 100 -37.10 -10.81 0.50
CA TRP A 100 -36.60 -10.66 1.87
C TRP A 100 -35.63 -11.77 2.27
N LEU A 101 -35.75 -12.96 1.68
CA LEU A 101 -34.87 -14.10 1.95
C LEU A 101 -33.40 -13.82 1.55
N LEU A 102 -33.15 -12.85 0.67
CA LEU A 102 -31.81 -12.37 0.35
C LEU A 102 -31.14 -11.65 1.55
N GLY A 103 -31.92 -11.17 2.53
CA GLY A 103 -31.39 -10.65 3.80
C GLY A 103 -30.83 -11.74 4.72
N LEU A 104 -31.20 -13.01 4.50
CA LEU A 104 -30.66 -14.18 5.21
C LEU A 104 -29.44 -14.79 4.50
N ARG A 105 -28.98 -14.17 3.41
CA ARG A 105 -27.80 -14.58 2.63
C ARG A 105 -26.79 -13.44 2.59
N SER A 106 -25.51 -13.76 2.77
CA SER A 106 -24.43 -12.79 2.64
C SER A 106 -23.21 -13.45 1.99
N GLY A 107 -22.48 -12.66 1.20
CA GLY A 107 -21.41 -13.17 0.36
C GLY A 107 -20.28 -12.16 0.16
N LEU A 108 -19.22 -12.67 -0.47
CA LEU A 108 -18.12 -11.88 -1.01
C LEU A 108 -18.01 -12.27 -2.49
N ARG A 109 -18.31 -11.33 -3.39
CA ARG A 109 -18.45 -11.60 -4.82
C ARG A 109 -17.90 -10.46 -5.66
N ILE A 110 -17.30 -10.80 -6.80
CA ILE A 110 -16.78 -9.86 -7.79
C ILE A 110 -17.63 -9.97 -9.05
N PHE A 111 -18.12 -8.83 -9.53
CA PHE A 111 -18.82 -8.69 -10.80
C PHE A 111 -17.97 -7.81 -11.72
N GLN A 112 -17.77 -8.27 -12.96
CA GLN A 112 -16.93 -7.62 -13.95
C GLN A 112 -17.66 -7.53 -15.28
N GLY A 113 -17.49 -6.39 -15.97
CA GLY A 113 -18.06 -6.15 -17.30
C GLY A 113 -19.59 -6.25 -17.34
N GLN A 114 -20.28 -5.94 -16.24
CA GLN A 114 -21.73 -6.09 -16.09
C GLN A 114 -22.39 -4.77 -15.64
N SER A 115 -23.58 -4.50 -16.16
CA SER A 115 -24.45 -3.41 -15.70
C SER A 115 -25.12 -3.74 -14.36
N ALA A 116 -25.66 -2.73 -13.66
CA ALA A 116 -26.41 -2.94 -12.42
C ALA A 116 -27.60 -3.92 -12.61
N ARG A 117 -28.27 -3.86 -13.76
CA ARG A 117 -29.38 -4.76 -14.09
C ARG A 117 -28.93 -6.21 -14.18
N GLU A 118 -27.79 -6.48 -14.83
CA GLU A 118 -27.25 -7.84 -14.96
C GLU A 118 -26.78 -8.39 -13.61
N ILE A 119 -26.09 -7.56 -12.81
CA ILE A 119 -25.64 -7.91 -11.45
C ILE A 119 -26.84 -8.26 -10.56
N VAL A 120 -27.84 -7.37 -10.48
CA VAL A 120 -29.05 -7.61 -9.67
C VAL A 120 -29.83 -8.82 -10.20
N SER A 121 -29.96 -8.99 -11.52
CA SER A 121 -30.61 -10.17 -12.10
C SER A 121 -29.90 -11.47 -11.71
N ARG A 122 -28.56 -11.50 -11.71
CA ARG A 122 -27.78 -12.68 -11.30
C ARG A 122 -27.97 -12.98 -9.82
N VAL A 123 -27.96 -11.97 -8.95
CA VAL A 123 -28.19 -12.14 -7.50
C VAL A 123 -29.61 -12.66 -7.20
N LEU A 124 -30.63 -12.16 -7.90
CA LEU A 124 -32.01 -12.63 -7.79
C LEU A 124 -32.18 -14.07 -8.30
N GLN A 125 -31.56 -14.42 -9.44
CA GLN A 125 -31.57 -15.78 -10.00
C GLN A 125 -30.85 -16.78 -9.09
N ASP A 126 -29.68 -16.41 -8.53
CA ASP A 126 -28.94 -17.22 -7.55
C ASP A 126 -29.73 -17.43 -6.23
N ALA A 127 -30.78 -16.65 -6.00
CA ALA A 127 -31.73 -16.78 -4.88
C ALA A 127 -33.10 -17.39 -5.29
N GLY A 128 -33.26 -17.79 -6.56
CA GLY A 128 -34.45 -18.47 -7.06
C GLY A 128 -35.55 -17.58 -7.64
N LEU A 129 -35.41 -16.24 -7.59
CA LEU A 129 -36.38 -15.33 -8.22
C LEU A 129 -36.08 -15.20 -9.71
N GLN A 130 -36.98 -15.70 -10.56
CA GLN A 130 -36.78 -15.73 -12.02
C GLN A 130 -38.10 -15.71 -12.80
N GLY A 131 -38.02 -15.45 -14.11
CA GLY A 131 -39.20 -15.39 -14.98
C GLY A 131 -40.23 -14.35 -14.49
N ASN A 132 -41.42 -14.83 -14.14
CA ASN A 132 -42.54 -13.98 -13.72
C ASN A 132 -42.37 -13.38 -12.31
N ASP A 133 -41.41 -13.84 -11.50
CA ASP A 133 -41.13 -13.27 -10.17
C ASP A 133 -40.57 -11.82 -10.24
N VAL A 134 -39.97 -11.42 -11.37
CA VAL A 134 -39.26 -10.12 -11.50
C VAL A 134 -39.62 -9.42 -12.80
N ARG A 135 -40.12 -8.18 -12.72
CA ARG A 135 -40.43 -7.33 -13.88
C ARG A 135 -39.58 -6.07 -13.89
N TRP A 136 -38.94 -5.77 -15.02
CA TRP A 136 -38.13 -4.58 -15.22
C TRP A 136 -38.90 -3.55 -16.05
N GLN A 137 -39.05 -2.33 -15.53
CA GLN A 137 -39.66 -1.17 -16.20
C GLN A 137 -38.70 0.02 -16.12
N LEU A 138 -37.63 -0.05 -16.92
CA LEU A 138 -36.57 0.96 -16.97
C LEU A 138 -36.62 1.72 -18.30
N GLY A 139 -36.61 3.05 -18.25
CA GLY A 139 -36.63 3.91 -19.43
C GLY A 139 -35.31 3.97 -20.20
N ALA A 140 -34.19 3.62 -19.57
CA ALA A 140 -32.86 3.63 -20.18
C ALA A 140 -32.05 2.35 -19.91
N ALA A 141 -31.11 2.03 -20.80
CA ALA A 141 -30.15 0.95 -20.59
C ALA A 141 -29.10 1.34 -19.54
N ALA A 142 -28.84 0.43 -18.61
CA ALA A 142 -27.92 0.66 -17.50
C ALA A 142 -26.45 0.62 -17.94
N ALA A 143 -25.63 1.54 -17.43
CA ALA A 143 -24.21 1.58 -17.76
C ALA A 143 -23.45 0.35 -17.23
N VAL A 144 -22.62 -0.24 -18.07
CA VAL A 144 -21.71 -1.33 -17.69
C VAL A 144 -20.70 -0.82 -16.64
N ARG A 145 -20.40 -1.65 -15.64
CA ARG A 145 -19.35 -1.44 -14.65
C ARG A 145 -18.15 -2.30 -15.03
N GLU A 146 -16.95 -1.72 -15.05
CA GLU A 146 -15.69 -2.48 -15.20
C GLU A 146 -15.55 -3.49 -14.06
N TYR A 147 -15.84 -3.03 -12.83
CA TYR A 147 -15.65 -3.76 -11.59
C TYR A 147 -16.71 -3.33 -10.57
N CYS A 148 -17.28 -4.29 -9.84
CA CYS A 148 -18.19 -4.05 -8.73
C CYS A 148 -18.13 -5.22 -7.74
N VAL A 149 -18.06 -4.93 -6.45
CA VAL A 149 -17.86 -5.92 -5.39
C VAL A 149 -19.03 -5.88 -4.41
N GLN A 150 -19.55 -7.06 -4.09
CA GLN A 150 -20.37 -7.29 -2.90
C GLN A 150 -19.41 -7.61 -1.75
N TYR A 151 -19.34 -6.76 -0.72
CA TYR A 151 -18.36 -6.92 0.36
C TYR A 151 -18.98 -6.82 1.76
N ARG A 152 -19.14 -7.97 2.45
CA ARG A 152 -19.65 -8.07 3.83
C ARG A 152 -21.03 -7.40 4.03
N GLU A 153 -21.88 -7.49 3.02
CA GLU A 153 -23.27 -7.04 3.00
C GLU A 153 -24.18 -8.21 2.61
N SER A 154 -25.47 -8.16 2.96
CA SER A 154 -26.40 -9.21 2.53
C SER A 154 -26.67 -9.13 1.02
N ASP A 155 -27.21 -10.21 0.43
CA ASP A 155 -27.65 -10.19 -0.98
C ASP A 155 -28.74 -9.10 -1.18
N LEU A 156 -29.55 -8.83 -0.14
CA LEU A 156 -30.60 -7.80 -0.16
C LEU A 156 -30.04 -6.38 -0.04
N ASP A 157 -29.09 -6.15 0.87
CA ASP A 157 -28.45 -4.83 1.02
C ASP A 157 -27.70 -4.44 -0.26
N PHE A 158 -27.00 -5.40 -0.88
CA PHE A 158 -26.32 -5.21 -2.16
C PHE A 158 -27.27 -4.82 -3.28
N VAL A 159 -28.42 -5.52 -3.40
CA VAL A 159 -29.46 -5.17 -4.37
C VAL A 159 -30.02 -3.77 -4.07
N ASN A 160 -30.46 -3.50 -2.85
CA ASN A 160 -31.03 -2.20 -2.48
C ASN A 160 -30.03 -1.05 -2.74
N ARG A 161 -28.74 -1.27 -2.45
CA ARG A 161 -27.64 -0.33 -2.71
C ARG A 161 -27.48 -0.05 -4.21
N LEU A 162 -27.38 -1.09 -5.05
CA LEU A 162 -27.23 -0.91 -6.50
C LEU A 162 -28.47 -0.27 -7.14
N LEU A 163 -29.67 -0.60 -6.69
CA LEU A 163 -30.91 0.05 -7.13
C LEU A 163 -30.88 1.55 -6.77
N ALA A 164 -30.54 1.88 -5.51
CA ALA A 164 -30.45 3.27 -5.07
C ALA A 164 -29.35 4.08 -5.79
N GLU A 165 -28.21 3.48 -6.10
CA GLU A 165 -27.13 4.10 -6.89
C GLU A 165 -27.60 4.52 -8.29
N GLU A 166 -28.38 3.67 -8.99
CA GLU A 166 -28.94 3.99 -10.32
C GLU A 166 -30.23 4.84 -10.23
N GLY A 167 -30.72 5.15 -9.03
CA GLY A 167 -32.00 5.81 -8.83
C GLY A 167 -33.20 4.95 -9.22
N TRP A 168 -33.09 3.63 -9.14
CA TRP A 168 -34.19 2.68 -9.35
C TRP A 168 -34.84 2.34 -8.00
N PHE A 169 -36.14 2.15 -8.02
CA PHE A 169 -36.91 1.69 -6.86
C PHE A 169 -37.63 0.39 -7.21
N TYR A 170 -38.25 -0.22 -6.21
CA TYR A 170 -39.12 -1.37 -6.44
C TYR A 170 -40.39 -1.35 -5.60
N PHE A 171 -41.35 -2.16 -6.04
CA PHE A 171 -42.59 -2.46 -5.33
C PHE A 171 -43.06 -3.88 -5.71
N PHE A 172 -44.19 -4.32 -5.15
CA PHE A 172 -44.71 -5.66 -5.39
C PHE A 172 -46.12 -5.63 -5.97
N GLU A 173 -46.32 -6.31 -7.09
CA GLU A 173 -47.66 -6.65 -7.56
C GLU A 173 -48.08 -7.98 -6.93
N GLN A 174 -49.15 -7.95 -6.15
CA GLN A 174 -49.69 -9.10 -5.43
C GLN A 174 -50.70 -9.86 -6.29
N ARG A 175 -50.68 -11.19 -6.23
CA ARG A 175 -51.68 -12.08 -6.83
C ARG A 175 -52.12 -13.13 -5.80
N LEU A 176 -53.11 -13.93 -6.16
CA LEU A 176 -53.53 -15.08 -5.37
C LEU A 176 -52.46 -16.19 -5.32
N ASP A 177 -51.70 -16.34 -6.42
CA ASP A 177 -50.74 -17.42 -6.67
C ASP A 177 -49.26 -17.02 -6.49
N GLY A 178 -48.99 -15.76 -6.10
CA GLY A 178 -47.63 -15.25 -6.03
C GLY A 178 -47.55 -13.73 -5.86
N HIS A 179 -46.34 -13.19 -5.92
CA HIS A 179 -46.08 -11.77 -6.08
C HIS A 179 -44.97 -11.53 -7.11
N THR A 180 -45.00 -10.40 -7.81
CA THR A 180 -43.93 -9.98 -8.73
C THR A 180 -43.22 -8.76 -8.16
N LEU A 181 -41.90 -8.85 -8.06
CA LEU A 181 -41.01 -7.72 -7.80
C LEU A 181 -40.93 -6.84 -9.05
N VAL A 182 -41.50 -5.65 -9.00
CA VAL A 182 -41.41 -4.66 -10.08
C VAL A 182 -40.29 -3.68 -9.77
N ILE A 183 -39.25 -3.62 -10.61
CA ILE A 183 -38.13 -2.68 -10.51
C ILE A 183 -38.29 -1.61 -11.60
N ALA A 184 -38.29 -0.35 -11.20
CA ALA A 184 -38.60 0.77 -12.09
C ALA A 184 -37.75 2.03 -11.82
N ASP A 185 -37.68 2.92 -12.81
CA ASP A 185 -36.96 4.21 -12.73
C ASP A 185 -37.85 5.46 -12.85
N GLY A 186 -39.16 5.31 -13.05
CA GLY A 186 -40.12 6.42 -13.17
C GLY A 186 -41.51 6.14 -12.59
N ASN A 187 -42.24 7.20 -12.19
CA ASN A 187 -43.59 7.11 -11.64
C ASN A 187 -44.63 6.54 -12.64
N ASP A 188 -44.31 6.45 -13.92
CA ASP A 188 -45.14 5.84 -14.97
C ASP A 188 -45.35 4.33 -14.79
N ALA A 189 -44.45 3.66 -14.05
CA ALA A 189 -44.64 2.29 -13.58
C ALA A 189 -45.78 2.14 -12.54
N MET A 190 -46.27 3.25 -11.96
CA MET A 190 -47.22 3.25 -10.85
C MET A 190 -48.65 3.49 -11.35
N GLY A 191 -49.50 2.47 -11.19
CA GLY A 191 -50.89 2.48 -11.63
C GLY A 191 -51.80 3.41 -10.82
N LEU A 192 -53.01 3.65 -11.34
CA LEU A 192 -54.10 4.21 -10.54
C LEU A 192 -54.60 3.16 -9.54
N MET A 193 -55.14 3.60 -8.40
CA MET A 193 -55.86 2.74 -7.47
C MET A 193 -57.00 2.02 -8.21
N ALA A 194 -57.19 0.73 -7.91
CA ALA A 194 -58.22 -0.09 -8.53
C ALA A 194 -59.64 0.49 -8.33
N GLY A 195 -60.55 0.20 -9.25
CA GLY A 195 -61.90 0.75 -9.27
C GLY A 195 -61.91 2.25 -9.60
N VAL A 196 -62.71 3.04 -8.86
CA VAL A 196 -62.72 4.51 -8.99
C VAL A 196 -61.55 5.07 -8.20
N PRO A 197 -60.59 5.80 -8.82
CA PRO A 197 -59.37 6.26 -8.16
C PRO A 197 -59.53 7.56 -7.35
N GLY A 198 -60.76 8.04 -7.15
CA GLY A 198 -61.08 9.22 -6.36
C GLY A 198 -61.55 8.85 -4.95
N LEU A 199 -60.95 9.44 -3.92
CA LEU A 199 -61.39 9.29 -2.52
C LEU A 199 -61.83 10.64 -1.95
N ARG A 200 -63.01 10.66 -1.34
CA ARG A 200 -63.55 11.85 -0.65
C ARG A 200 -62.91 12.02 0.72
N TYR A 201 -62.69 13.26 1.12
CA TYR A 201 -62.40 13.60 2.52
C TYR A 201 -63.71 13.66 3.34
N ARG A 202 -63.78 12.88 4.42
CA ARG A 202 -64.93 12.78 5.32
C ARG A 202 -64.46 12.66 6.77
N PRO A 203 -64.33 13.77 7.53
CA PRO A 203 -63.89 13.70 8.92
C PRO A 203 -64.87 12.87 9.77
N ARG A 204 -64.33 12.08 10.72
CA ARG A 204 -65.12 11.19 11.58
C ARG A 204 -66.18 11.98 12.37
N SER A 205 -67.45 11.72 12.08
CA SER A 205 -68.62 12.41 12.68
C SER A 205 -69.33 11.61 13.77
N GLY A 206 -68.71 10.55 14.27
CA GLY A 206 -69.31 9.61 15.24
C GLY A 206 -70.35 8.65 14.65
N ARG A 207 -70.69 8.78 13.37
CA ARG A 207 -71.51 7.80 12.61
C ARG A 207 -70.61 6.98 11.69
N VAL A 208 -70.95 5.71 11.50
CA VAL A 208 -70.28 4.82 10.53
C VAL A 208 -70.54 5.33 9.12
N SER A 209 -69.49 5.59 8.35
CA SER A 209 -69.62 6.04 6.96
C SER A 209 -70.29 4.97 6.09
N GLY A 210 -71.12 5.43 5.15
CA GLY A 210 -71.65 4.58 4.09
C GLY A 210 -70.60 4.22 3.04
N GLU A 211 -69.74 5.19 2.74
CA GLU A 211 -68.80 5.25 1.61
C GLU A 211 -67.34 5.20 2.08
N GLU A 212 -66.46 4.61 1.27
CA GLU A 212 -65.00 4.67 1.47
C GLU A 212 -64.49 6.12 1.42
N SER A 213 -63.59 6.47 2.34
CA SER A 213 -63.12 7.85 2.49
C SER A 213 -61.75 7.96 3.12
N VAL A 214 -61.12 9.12 2.94
CA VAL A 214 -60.02 9.58 3.79
C VAL A 214 -60.64 10.39 4.93
N TYR A 215 -60.39 10.03 6.18
CA TYR A 215 -61.04 10.67 7.33
C TYR A 215 -60.09 11.47 8.24
N GLU A 216 -58.78 11.27 8.11
CA GLU A 216 -57.74 12.15 8.66
C GLU A 216 -56.68 12.40 7.58
N PHE A 217 -56.16 13.62 7.49
CA PHE A 217 -55.20 14.02 6.46
C PHE A 217 -54.21 15.05 7.00
N TYR A 218 -52.93 14.70 6.99
CA TYR A 218 -51.82 15.49 7.51
C TYR A 218 -50.83 15.79 6.38
N ALA A 219 -50.85 17.01 5.85
CA ALA A 219 -49.85 17.49 4.91
C ALA A 219 -48.63 18.02 5.66
N GLY A 220 -47.49 17.35 5.49
CA GLY A 220 -46.20 17.74 6.04
C GLY A 220 -45.30 18.43 5.01
N ARG A 221 -44.46 19.36 5.48
CA ARG A 221 -43.31 19.85 4.72
C ARG A 221 -42.05 19.77 5.56
N GLN A 222 -40.95 19.35 4.96
CA GLN A 222 -39.64 19.25 5.62
C GLN A 222 -38.58 19.93 4.76
N LEU A 223 -37.70 20.70 5.40
CA LEU A 223 -36.51 21.25 4.75
C LEU A 223 -35.58 20.11 4.34
N GLN A 224 -35.15 20.10 3.08
CA GLN A 224 -34.16 19.19 2.53
C GLN A 224 -33.11 19.99 1.77
N SER A 225 -31.96 19.37 1.50
CA SER A 225 -30.91 19.94 0.67
C SER A 225 -31.40 20.18 -0.76
N GLY A 226 -31.23 21.41 -1.26
CA GLY A 226 -31.67 21.83 -2.58
C GLY A 226 -30.66 21.61 -3.69
N ALA A 227 -29.42 21.23 -3.38
CA ALA A 227 -28.40 20.92 -4.39
C ALA A 227 -27.61 19.65 -4.06
N VAL A 228 -27.12 18.99 -5.10
CA VAL A 228 -26.18 17.87 -4.99
C VAL A 228 -25.01 18.12 -5.95
N ALA A 229 -23.78 17.84 -5.50
CA ALA A 229 -22.58 17.92 -6.31
C ALA A 229 -21.68 16.70 -6.05
N LEU A 230 -21.23 16.04 -7.12
CA LEU A 230 -20.36 14.87 -7.05
C LEU A 230 -19.06 15.13 -7.83
N ARG A 231 -17.94 14.68 -7.28
CA ARG A 231 -16.61 14.78 -7.93
C ARG A 231 -15.90 13.44 -7.93
N ASP A 232 -15.11 13.16 -8.95
CA ASP A 232 -14.27 11.96 -9.04
C ASP A 232 -12.90 12.25 -9.71
N TYR A 233 -12.09 11.21 -9.92
CA TYR A 233 -10.80 11.27 -10.61
C TYR A 233 -10.58 10.03 -11.48
N HIS A 234 -10.15 10.24 -12.73
CA HIS A 234 -9.87 9.16 -13.68
C HIS A 234 -8.42 9.20 -14.17
N PHE A 235 -7.62 8.22 -13.77
CA PHE A 235 -6.17 8.24 -14.01
C PHE A 235 -5.78 8.18 -15.50
N GLU A 236 -6.58 7.55 -16.37
CA GLU A 236 -6.34 7.58 -17.84
C GLU A 236 -6.61 8.94 -18.49
N LYS A 237 -7.29 9.86 -17.79
CA LYS A 237 -7.71 11.18 -18.28
C LYS A 237 -7.53 12.21 -17.15
N PRO A 238 -6.31 12.39 -16.60
CA PRO A 238 -6.11 13.08 -15.32
C PRO A 238 -6.43 14.59 -15.36
N ALA A 239 -6.46 15.20 -16.55
CA ALA A 239 -6.86 16.59 -16.77
C ALA A 239 -8.39 16.77 -17.01
N MET A 240 -9.16 15.68 -17.10
CA MET A 240 -10.61 15.75 -17.29
C MET A 240 -11.29 16.12 -15.97
N GLU A 241 -12.05 17.22 -15.97
CA GLU A 241 -12.86 17.61 -14.82
C GLU A 241 -14.07 16.68 -14.67
N LEU A 242 -13.93 15.66 -13.82
CA LEU A 242 -15.03 14.83 -13.34
C LEU A 242 -15.74 15.51 -12.18
N ALA A 243 -16.52 16.53 -12.49
CA ALA A 243 -17.40 17.23 -11.56
C ALA A 243 -18.77 17.44 -12.20
N VAL A 244 -19.82 17.16 -11.44
CA VAL A 244 -21.23 17.29 -11.85
C VAL A 244 -22.05 17.83 -10.69
N ASN A 245 -23.04 18.67 -10.99
CA ASN A 245 -23.97 19.22 -10.01
C ASN A 245 -25.36 19.41 -10.62
N ASP A 246 -26.37 19.47 -9.76
CA ASP A 246 -27.77 19.72 -10.08
C ASP A 246 -28.42 20.37 -8.85
N SER A 247 -29.49 21.15 -9.07
CA SER A 247 -30.14 21.92 -8.02
C SER A 247 -31.62 22.16 -8.29
N ALA A 248 -32.44 22.06 -7.24
CA ALA A 248 -33.82 22.54 -7.23
C ALA A 248 -33.88 24.05 -7.03
N ASP A 249 -34.98 24.68 -7.45
CA ASP A 249 -35.21 26.13 -7.32
C ASP A 249 -35.15 26.64 -5.87
N GLN A 250 -35.45 25.77 -4.90
CA GLN A 250 -35.51 26.11 -3.48
C GLN A 250 -34.32 25.51 -2.72
N HIS A 251 -33.74 26.31 -1.82
CA HIS A 251 -32.67 25.91 -0.92
C HIS A 251 -31.40 25.36 -1.60
N ALA A 252 -31.09 25.77 -2.83
CA ALA A 252 -29.86 25.39 -3.56
C ALA A 252 -28.55 25.68 -2.79
N ALA A 253 -28.56 26.64 -1.86
CA ALA A 253 -27.44 26.90 -0.94
C ALA A 253 -27.17 25.76 0.07
N LEU A 254 -28.15 24.90 0.31
CA LEU A 254 -28.00 23.67 1.09
C LEU A 254 -27.57 22.54 0.14
N GLN A 255 -26.26 22.41 -0.06
CA GLN A 255 -25.67 21.45 -1.00
C GLN A 255 -25.12 20.21 -0.26
N HIS A 256 -25.45 19.01 -0.75
CA HIS A 256 -24.65 17.81 -0.46
C HIS A 256 -23.51 17.70 -1.48
N TYR A 257 -22.27 17.79 -1.00
CA TYR A 257 -21.08 17.52 -1.82
C TYR A 257 -20.44 16.19 -1.41
N HIS A 258 -20.15 15.32 -2.38
CA HIS A 258 -19.48 14.04 -2.14
C HIS A 258 -18.31 13.77 -3.11
N TYR A 259 -17.25 13.18 -2.54
CA TYR A 259 -16.11 12.60 -3.24
C TYR A 259 -15.74 11.27 -2.55
N PRO A 260 -15.46 10.18 -3.28
CA PRO A 260 -15.62 10.02 -4.73
C PRO A 260 -17.11 9.93 -5.14
N GLY A 261 -17.41 10.30 -6.39
CA GLY A 261 -18.76 10.26 -6.97
C GLY A 261 -19.15 8.93 -7.62
N HIS A 262 -18.21 8.01 -7.80
CA HIS A 262 -18.36 6.70 -8.44
C HIS A 262 -18.77 6.75 -9.92
N PHE A 263 -18.27 7.74 -10.68
CA PHE A 263 -18.48 7.85 -12.12
C PHE A 263 -17.15 8.05 -12.88
N GLN A 264 -17.06 7.48 -14.09
CA GLN A 264 -15.89 7.59 -14.97
C GLN A 264 -16.07 8.69 -16.05
N ASP A 265 -17.30 9.20 -16.22
CA ASP A 265 -17.69 10.22 -17.20
C ASP A 265 -18.83 11.10 -16.65
N ASN A 266 -18.93 12.34 -17.14
CA ASN A 266 -19.91 13.31 -16.65
C ASN A 266 -21.36 13.03 -17.11
N ALA A 267 -21.60 12.18 -18.12
CA ALA A 267 -22.98 11.84 -18.51
C ALA A 267 -23.60 10.88 -17.48
N ARG A 268 -22.86 9.86 -17.06
CA ARG A 268 -23.23 8.98 -15.95
C ARG A 268 -23.31 9.74 -14.62
N GLY A 269 -22.36 10.64 -14.36
CA GLY A 269 -22.37 11.50 -13.18
C GLY A 269 -23.67 12.30 -13.03
N ARG A 270 -24.16 12.92 -14.11
CA ARG A 270 -25.44 13.67 -14.10
C ARG A 270 -26.63 12.81 -13.65
N GLY A 271 -26.71 11.56 -14.09
CA GLY A 271 -27.75 10.62 -13.66
C GLY A 271 -27.74 10.38 -12.15
N TYR A 272 -26.55 10.20 -11.56
CA TYR A 272 -26.40 9.98 -10.11
C TYR A 272 -26.73 11.23 -9.29
N VAL A 273 -26.30 12.42 -9.74
CA VAL A 273 -26.66 13.68 -9.09
C VAL A 273 -28.19 13.88 -9.13
N GLN A 274 -28.82 13.71 -10.30
CA GLN A 274 -30.26 13.86 -10.47
C GLN A 274 -31.06 12.86 -9.62
N ALA A 275 -30.62 11.61 -9.54
CA ALA A 275 -31.24 10.59 -8.70
C ALA A 275 -31.18 10.97 -7.20
N GLN A 276 -30.02 11.42 -6.72
CA GLN A 276 -29.85 11.87 -5.32
C GLN A 276 -30.67 13.13 -5.02
N LEU A 277 -30.67 14.12 -5.92
CA LEU A 277 -31.45 15.35 -5.76
C LEU A 277 -32.95 15.04 -5.69
N LEU A 278 -33.49 14.28 -6.65
CA LEU A 278 -34.89 13.86 -6.64
C LEU A 278 -35.24 13.02 -5.40
N GLY A 279 -34.31 12.20 -4.91
CA GLY A 279 -34.48 11.44 -3.66
C GLY A 279 -34.66 12.36 -2.45
N GLN A 280 -33.95 13.49 -2.40
CA GLN A 280 -34.17 14.54 -1.39
C GLN A 280 -35.48 15.30 -1.63
N GLN A 281 -35.76 15.72 -2.87
CA GLN A 281 -36.96 16.49 -3.21
C GLN A 281 -38.25 15.72 -2.94
N SER A 282 -38.26 14.38 -3.09
CA SER A 282 -39.40 13.53 -2.72
C SER A 282 -39.79 13.61 -1.24
N ARG A 283 -38.87 14.07 -0.37
CA ARG A 283 -39.09 14.24 1.08
C ARG A 283 -39.43 15.67 1.49
N VAL A 284 -39.59 16.60 0.55
CA VAL A 284 -39.92 18.01 0.84
C VAL A 284 -41.40 18.21 1.16
N ALA A 285 -42.30 17.55 0.42
CA ALA A 285 -43.74 17.62 0.61
C ALA A 285 -44.32 16.20 0.71
N THR A 286 -44.78 15.83 1.90
CA THR A 286 -45.27 14.49 2.22
C THR A 286 -46.67 14.57 2.83
N VAL A 287 -47.40 13.46 2.74
CA VAL A 287 -48.74 13.31 3.30
C VAL A 287 -48.78 12.06 4.16
N GLN A 288 -49.39 12.16 5.34
CA GLN A 288 -49.88 11.02 6.10
C GLN A 288 -51.41 11.11 6.14
N ALA A 289 -52.12 10.01 5.88
CA ALA A 289 -53.58 10.03 5.92
C ALA A 289 -54.15 8.69 6.41
N HIS A 290 -55.37 8.74 6.96
CA HIS A 290 -56.09 7.56 7.43
C HIS A 290 -57.36 7.35 6.61
N SER A 291 -57.62 6.10 6.24
CA SER A 291 -58.73 5.71 5.36
C SER A 291 -59.30 4.34 5.76
N ASP A 292 -60.53 4.07 5.32
CA ASP A 292 -61.19 2.77 5.38
C ASP A 292 -61.23 2.06 4.00
N CYS A 293 -60.65 2.65 2.96
CA CYS A 293 -60.60 2.08 1.60
C CYS A 293 -59.65 0.88 1.52
N MET A 294 -60.19 -0.31 1.21
CA MET A 294 -59.43 -1.57 1.16
C MET A 294 -58.48 -1.65 -0.06
N ARG A 295 -58.76 -0.85 -1.11
CA ARG A 295 -58.03 -0.84 -2.40
C ARG A 295 -56.70 -0.05 -2.37
N LEU A 296 -56.40 0.68 -1.31
CA LEU A 296 -55.16 1.47 -1.18
C LEU A 296 -53.93 0.57 -0.97
N THR A 297 -53.00 0.57 -1.93
CA THR A 297 -51.73 -0.16 -1.88
C THR A 297 -50.54 0.80 -1.93
N GLU A 298 -49.34 0.33 -1.59
CA GLU A 298 -48.12 1.00 -2.05
C GLU A 298 -48.06 1.02 -3.59
N ALA A 299 -47.34 1.99 -4.16
CA ALA A 299 -47.15 2.17 -5.60
C ALA A 299 -48.44 2.42 -6.43
N CYS A 300 -49.57 2.75 -5.80
CA CYS A 300 -50.77 3.23 -6.51
C CYS A 300 -50.94 4.76 -6.39
N ARG A 301 -51.67 5.34 -7.34
CA ARG A 301 -52.05 6.77 -7.37
C ARG A 301 -53.55 6.95 -7.13
N PHE A 302 -53.93 7.91 -6.29
CA PHE A 302 -55.32 8.24 -6.00
C PHE A 302 -55.52 9.76 -5.96
N SER A 303 -56.72 10.24 -6.27
CA SER A 303 -57.08 11.65 -6.20
C SER A 303 -57.91 11.95 -4.95
N LEU A 304 -57.43 12.86 -4.10
CA LEU A 304 -58.24 13.36 -2.98
C LEU A 304 -59.28 14.36 -3.49
N GLN A 305 -60.50 14.27 -2.97
CA GLN A 305 -61.63 15.11 -3.35
C GLN A 305 -62.36 15.64 -2.11
N GLU A 306 -63.05 16.78 -2.25
CA GLU A 306 -63.91 17.37 -1.21
C GLU A 306 -63.18 17.70 0.13
N HIS A 307 -61.85 17.78 0.13
CA HIS A 307 -61.09 18.32 1.25
C HIS A 307 -61.28 19.85 1.34
N GLY A 308 -61.48 20.37 2.56
CA GLY A 308 -61.82 21.79 2.78
C GLY A 308 -60.73 22.78 2.35
N ASN A 309 -59.46 22.36 2.36
CA ASN A 309 -58.37 23.07 1.69
C ASN A 309 -58.25 22.58 0.24
N GLN A 310 -58.53 23.46 -0.71
CA GLN A 310 -58.51 23.16 -2.15
C GLN A 310 -57.14 22.73 -2.67
N ALA A 311 -56.04 23.21 -2.07
CA ALA A 311 -54.69 22.80 -2.46
C ALA A 311 -54.40 21.31 -2.20
N PHE A 312 -55.23 20.62 -1.41
CA PHE A 312 -55.08 19.18 -1.17
C PHE A 312 -55.96 18.32 -2.08
N ASN A 313 -56.87 18.91 -2.88
CA ASN A 313 -57.70 18.17 -3.83
C ASN A 313 -56.91 17.88 -5.12
N GLN A 314 -55.96 16.95 -5.06
CA GLN A 314 -55.05 16.58 -6.15
C GLN A 314 -54.71 15.08 -6.16
N GLU A 315 -53.98 14.63 -7.19
CA GLU A 315 -53.47 13.26 -7.27
C GLU A 315 -52.23 13.06 -6.36
N TYR A 316 -52.24 11.98 -5.59
CA TYR A 316 -51.19 11.55 -4.68
C TYR A 316 -50.69 10.15 -5.06
N LEU A 317 -49.38 9.97 -4.99
CA LEU A 317 -48.70 8.69 -5.10
C LEU A 317 -48.48 8.12 -3.69
N VAL A 318 -48.99 6.91 -3.42
CA VAL A 318 -48.77 6.19 -2.16
C VAL A 318 -47.36 5.61 -2.15
N THR A 319 -46.50 6.15 -1.28
CA THR A 319 -45.11 5.71 -1.07
C THR A 319 -44.99 4.64 0.00
N GLY A 320 -45.98 4.52 0.89
CA GLY A 320 -46.06 3.44 1.86
C GLY A 320 -47.43 3.31 2.50
N VAL A 321 -47.71 2.14 3.06
CA VAL A 321 -49.01 1.79 3.65
C VAL A 321 -48.81 0.93 4.90
N GLN A 322 -49.69 1.11 5.88
CA GLN A 322 -49.92 0.22 7.00
C GLN A 322 -51.41 -0.11 7.03
N VAL A 323 -51.75 -1.40 7.07
CA VAL A 323 -53.15 -1.86 7.08
C VAL A 323 -53.35 -2.76 8.30
N GLU A 324 -54.35 -2.45 9.11
CA GLU A 324 -54.76 -3.30 10.23
C GLU A 324 -56.20 -3.76 10.03
N GLY A 325 -56.45 -5.06 10.24
CA GLY A 325 -57.78 -5.64 10.28
C GLY A 325 -57.95 -6.52 11.50
N ARG A 326 -59.14 -6.49 12.12
CA ARG A 326 -59.54 -7.37 13.22
C ARG A 326 -60.98 -7.85 13.01
N GLN A 327 -61.24 -9.12 13.29
CA GLN A 327 -62.59 -9.71 13.27
C GLN A 327 -62.72 -10.76 14.40
N PRO A 328 -62.67 -10.34 15.69
CA PRO A 328 -62.63 -11.28 16.82
C PRO A 328 -63.86 -12.20 16.92
N GLN A 329 -64.96 -11.86 16.23
CA GLN A 329 -66.18 -12.66 16.14
C GLN A 329 -65.93 -14.08 15.60
N VAL A 330 -64.88 -14.28 14.79
CA VAL A 330 -64.55 -15.60 14.23
C VAL A 330 -64.17 -16.64 15.31
N LEU A 331 -63.91 -16.21 16.55
CA LEU A 331 -63.59 -17.09 17.67
C LEU A 331 -64.83 -17.68 18.38
N GLU A 332 -66.05 -17.30 17.97
CA GLU A 332 -67.33 -17.76 18.55
C GLU A 332 -67.34 -17.63 20.09
N GLU A 333 -67.36 -18.74 20.84
CA GLU A 333 -67.35 -18.77 22.31
C GLU A 333 -66.12 -18.10 22.95
N GLY A 334 -65.05 -17.88 22.18
CA GLY A 334 -63.83 -17.18 22.59
C GLY A 334 -63.68 -15.76 22.02
N ALA A 335 -64.74 -15.18 21.46
CA ALA A 335 -64.73 -13.81 20.94
C ALA A 335 -64.71 -12.76 22.07
N ALA A 336 -64.02 -11.65 21.83
CA ALA A 336 -64.15 -10.44 22.65
C ALA A 336 -65.40 -9.66 22.24
N GLU A 337 -65.92 -8.79 23.12
CA GLU A 337 -67.05 -7.90 22.83
C GLU A 337 -66.73 -6.81 21.77
N GLU A 338 -65.46 -6.68 21.35
CA GLU A 338 -65.03 -5.73 20.32
C GLU A 338 -65.62 -6.07 18.94
N GLY A 339 -66.08 -5.04 18.20
CA GLY A 339 -66.54 -5.15 16.82
C GLY A 339 -65.40 -5.44 15.81
N SER A 340 -65.74 -5.82 14.58
CA SER A 340 -64.74 -5.94 13.51
C SER A 340 -64.20 -4.54 13.14
N HIS A 341 -62.89 -4.43 12.98
CA HIS A 341 -62.19 -3.17 12.71
C HIS A 341 -61.34 -3.28 11.44
N PHE A 342 -61.25 -2.18 10.68
CA PHE A 342 -60.35 -2.04 9.54
C PHE A 342 -59.85 -0.60 9.49
N ALA A 343 -58.54 -0.43 9.30
CA ALA A 343 -57.92 0.88 9.10
C ALA A 343 -56.72 0.78 8.15
N VAL A 344 -56.60 1.78 7.28
CA VAL A 344 -55.42 2.03 6.45
C VAL A 344 -54.78 3.33 6.90
N GLN A 345 -53.49 3.31 7.17
CA GLN A 345 -52.64 4.48 7.29
C GLN A 345 -51.74 4.52 6.05
N LEU A 346 -51.69 5.64 5.34
CA LEU A 346 -50.91 5.79 4.11
C LEU A 346 -49.91 6.93 4.25
N GLN A 347 -48.73 6.72 3.67
CA GLN A 347 -47.74 7.74 3.37
C GLN A 347 -47.77 8.01 1.87
N ALA A 348 -47.79 9.28 1.48
CA ALA A 348 -47.88 9.67 0.08
C ALA A 348 -47.10 10.95 -0.22
N ILE A 349 -46.86 11.19 -1.51
CA ILE A 349 -46.33 12.43 -2.07
C ILE A 349 -47.25 12.92 -3.19
N PRO A 350 -47.29 14.23 -3.52
CA PRO A 350 -48.01 14.70 -4.71
C PRO A 350 -47.51 13.97 -5.97
N ALA A 351 -48.42 13.47 -6.82
CA ALA A 351 -48.06 12.53 -7.89
C ALA A 351 -47.14 13.13 -8.98
N ASN A 352 -47.09 14.46 -9.08
CA ASN A 352 -46.16 15.18 -9.96
C ASN A 352 -44.70 15.20 -9.44
N VAL A 353 -44.45 14.84 -8.18
CA VAL A 353 -43.11 14.70 -7.61
C VAL A 353 -42.55 13.35 -8.03
N LYS A 354 -41.45 13.36 -8.80
CA LYS A 354 -40.75 12.13 -9.20
C LYS A 354 -40.17 11.44 -7.97
N TYR A 355 -40.57 10.20 -7.73
CA TYR A 355 -39.99 9.40 -6.65
C TYR A 355 -38.62 8.85 -7.07
N LYS A 356 -37.66 8.93 -6.16
CA LYS A 356 -36.38 8.23 -6.20
C LYS A 356 -36.06 7.75 -4.79
N PRO A 357 -35.43 6.58 -4.61
CA PRO A 357 -35.07 6.11 -3.28
C PRO A 357 -34.11 7.10 -2.62
N PRO A 358 -34.22 7.35 -1.30
CA PRO A 358 -33.26 8.18 -0.60
C PRO A 358 -31.90 7.47 -0.54
N ALA A 359 -30.83 8.15 -0.94
CA ALA A 359 -29.47 7.62 -0.94
C ALA A 359 -28.92 7.52 0.50
N GLN A 360 -29.30 6.45 1.22
CA GLN A 360 -29.01 6.28 2.65
C GLN A 360 -28.31 4.96 3.01
N LEU A 361 -28.08 4.04 2.06
CA LEU A 361 -27.36 2.81 2.35
C LEU A 361 -25.86 3.06 2.36
N PRO A 362 -25.15 2.82 3.49
CA PRO A 362 -23.71 3.00 3.55
C PRO A 362 -23.03 1.97 2.66
N ARG A 363 -22.23 2.43 1.69
CA ARG A 363 -21.35 1.54 0.90
C ARG A 363 -20.45 0.74 1.85
N PRO A 364 -20.24 -0.56 1.60
CA PRO A 364 -19.28 -1.34 2.37
C PRO A 364 -17.88 -0.75 2.24
N ARG A 365 -17.05 -0.93 3.28
CA ARG A 365 -15.66 -0.47 3.29
C ARG A 365 -14.70 -1.55 3.78
N ILE A 366 -13.51 -1.56 3.18
CA ILE A 366 -12.36 -2.29 3.68
C ILE A 366 -11.48 -1.29 4.47
N PRO A 367 -11.37 -1.42 5.80
CA PRO A 367 -10.73 -0.40 6.64
C PRO A 367 -9.18 -0.45 6.63
N GLY A 368 -8.58 -1.33 5.84
CA GLY A 368 -7.13 -1.53 5.81
C GLY A 368 -6.66 -2.15 4.50
N VAL A 369 -5.52 -2.84 4.54
CA VAL A 369 -4.98 -3.58 3.38
C VAL A 369 -5.33 -5.06 3.45
N GLN A 370 -5.26 -5.74 2.32
CA GLN A 370 -5.35 -7.20 2.20
C GLN A 370 -4.18 -7.70 1.35
N THR A 371 -3.85 -8.99 1.40
CA THR A 371 -2.96 -9.58 0.39
C THR A 371 -3.74 -10.34 -0.66
N ALA A 372 -3.15 -10.45 -1.85
CA ALA A 372 -3.72 -11.15 -3.00
C ALA A 372 -2.58 -11.76 -3.83
N PHE A 373 -2.87 -12.76 -4.65
CA PHE A 373 -1.90 -13.32 -5.60
C PHE A 373 -2.11 -12.72 -6.99
N VAL A 374 -1.02 -12.35 -7.66
CA VAL A 374 -1.05 -11.85 -9.05
C VAL A 374 -1.48 -12.98 -10.00
N THR A 375 -2.38 -12.68 -10.95
CA THR A 375 -2.92 -13.64 -11.91
C THR A 375 -2.78 -13.17 -13.35
N GLY A 376 -2.94 -14.09 -14.30
CA GLY A 376 -2.90 -13.82 -15.73
C GLY A 376 -3.11 -15.10 -16.54
N PRO A 377 -2.93 -15.03 -17.88
CA PRO A 377 -3.16 -16.17 -18.77
C PRO A 377 -2.23 -17.35 -18.48
N LYS A 378 -2.72 -18.56 -18.74
CA LYS A 378 -1.96 -19.79 -18.56
C LYS A 378 -0.74 -19.82 -19.50
N GLY A 379 0.45 -19.89 -18.91
CA GLY A 379 1.73 -19.98 -19.62
C GLY A 379 2.54 -18.68 -19.63
N GLU A 380 1.95 -17.57 -19.20
CA GLU A 380 2.65 -16.29 -19.01
C GLU A 380 3.33 -16.21 -17.63
N GLU A 381 4.43 -15.46 -17.54
CA GLU A 381 5.03 -15.03 -16.26
C GLU A 381 4.63 -13.61 -15.87
N ILE A 382 4.34 -12.75 -16.86
CA ILE A 382 4.07 -11.32 -16.67
C ILE A 382 2.83 -10.97 -17.47
N TYR A 383 1.80 -10.46 -16.79
CA TYR A 383 0.59 -9.97 -17.44
C TYR A 383 0.28 -8.55 -16.96
N THR A 384 0.54 -7.58 -17.85
CA THR A 384 0.42 -6.15 -17.60
C THR A 384 -0.25 -5.43 -18.77
N ASP A 385 -0.84 -4.28 -18.48
CA ASP A 385 -1.33 -3.35 -19.50
C ASP A 385 -0.35 -2.17 -19.73
N ARG A 386 -0.76 -1.22 -20.59
CA ARG A 386 0.00 -0.01 -20.95
C ARG A 386 0.34 0.93 -19.78
N PHE A 387 -0.28 0.75 -18.61
CA PHE A 387 -0.08 1.58 -17.42
C PHE A 387 0.68 0.85 -16.30
N GLY A 388 1.21 -0.35 -16.55
CA GLY A 388 1.87 -1.15 -15.52
C GLY A 388 0.89 -1.74 -14.49
N ARG A 389 -0.39 -1.91 -14.87
CA ARG A 389 -1.39 -2.54 -14.01
C ARG A 389 -1.27 -4.06 -14.05
N VAL A 390 -1.61 -4.73 -12.96
CA VAL A 390 -1.68 -6.21 -12.88
C VAL A 390 -3.10 -6.66 -12.52
N LYS A 391 -3.39 -7.95 -12.69
CA LYS A 391 -4.59 -8.59 -12.14
C LYS A 391 -4.25 -9.46 -10.94
N VAL A 392 -5.21 -9.67 -10.05
CA VAL A 392 -5.03 -10.45 -8.83
C VAL A 392 -6.24 -11.34 -8.53
N GLN A 393 -6.06 -12.34 -7.67
CA GLN A 393 -7.17 -12.99 -6.95
C GLN A 393 -7.00 -12.80 -5.44
N PHE A 394 -8.06 -12.29 -4.82
CA PHE A 394 -8.16 -12.16 -3.37
C PHE A 394 -8.43 -13.52 -2.70
N HIS A 395 -7.94 -13.73 -1.49
CA HIS A 395 -8.12 -15.00 -0.76
C HIS A 395 -9.57 -15.38 -0.48
N TRP A 396 -10.48 -14.40 -0.44
CA TRP A 396 -11.92 -14.60 -0.23
C TRP A 396 -12.72 -14.78 -1.52
N ASP A 397 -12.11 -14.57 -2.69
CA ASP A 397 -12.79 -14.80 -3.97
C ASP A 397 -12.85 -16.32 -4.28
N ARG A 398 -14.06 -16.85 -4.17
CA ARG A 398 -14.39 -18.27 -4.40
C ARG A 398 -14.83 -18.56 -5.85
N GLU A 399 -15.14 -17.53 -6.64
CA GLU A 399 -15.57 -17.69 -8.04
C GLU A 399 -14.38 -17.57 -9.02
N GLY A 400 -13.33 -16.82 -8.65
CA GLY A 400 -12.11 -16.67 -9.43
C GLY A 400 -11.31 -17.96 -9.64
N ARG A 401 -10.74 -18.09 -10.85
CA ARG A 401 -10.05 -19.31 -11.34
C ARG A 401 -8.53 -19.19 -11.37
N ARG A 402 -7.97 -18.13 -10.76
CA ARG A 402 -6.55 -17.71 -10.80
C ARG A 402 -6.04 -17.42 -12.21
N ASP A 403 -6.90 -16.88 -13.06
CA ASP A 403 -6.65 -16.54 -14.46
C ASP A 403 -6.75 -15.01 -14.70
N GLU A 404 -6.68 -14.59 -15.96
CA GLU A 404 -6.84 -13.20 -16.41
C GLU A 404 -8.24 -12.59 -16.18
N ASN A 405 -9.20 -13.36 -15.65
CA ASN A 405 -10.57 -12.91 -15.36
C ASN A 405 -10.82 -12.73 -13.85
N SER A 406 -9.81 -12.94 -13.00
CA SER A 406 -9.95 -12.89 -11.53
C SER A 406 -10.27 -11.50 -10.97
N SER A 407 -9.77 -10.43 -11.60
CA SER A 407 -10.06 -9.04 -11.20
C SER A 407 -10.04 -8.05 -12.36
N CYS A 408 -10.44 -6.81 -12.10
CA CYS A 408 -10.07 -5.66 -12.92
C CYS A 408 -8.55 -5.42 -12.91
N TRP A 409 -8.10 -4.41 -13.67
CA TRP A 409 -6.70 -4.01 -13.69
C TRP A 409 -6.35 -3.11 -12.50
N LEU A 410 -5.56 -3.62 -11.56
CA LEU A 410 -5.06 -2.89 -10.39
C LEU A 410 -3.79 -2.12 -10.76
N ARG A 411 -3.79 -0.81 -10.51
CA ARG A 411 -2.56 -0.01 -10.53
C ARG A 411 -1.57 -0.51 -9.49
N VAL A 412 -0.28 -0.46 -9.81
CA VAL A 412 0.84 -0.82 -8.92
C VAL A 412 1.57 0.44 -8.49
N SER A 413 1.70 0.64 -7.18
CA SER A 413 2.55 1.68 -6.60
C SER A 413 4.01 1.42 -6.95
N GLN A 414 4.70 2.44 -7.45
CA GLN A 414 6.12 2.40 -7.80
C GLN A 414 6.93 3.24 -6.80
N ALA A 415 8.18 2.87 -6.57
CA ALA A 415 9.06 3.63 -5.66
C ALA A 415 9.29 5.08 -6.13
N TRP A 416 9.23 5.33 -7.44
CA TRP A 416 9.35 6.67 -8.04
C TRP A 416 8.65 6.67 -9.40
N ALA A 417 7.80 7.66 -9.69
CA ALA A 417 7.08 7.74 -10.96
C ALA A 417 6.94 9.19 -11.45
N GLY A 418 7.42 9.45 -12.67
CA GLY A 418 7.32 10.72 -13.37
C GLY A 418 6.91 10.54 -14.83
N ASN A 419 6.89 11.62 -15.60
CA ASN A 419 6.45 11.60 -17.00
C ASN A 419 7.52 10.94 -17.91
N GLN A 420 7.38 9.62 -18.14
CA GLN A 420 8.33 8.77 -18.87
C GLN A 420 9.69 8.55 -18.18
N TRP A 421 9.75 8.70 -16.85
CA TRP A 421 10.94 8.43 -16.04
C TRP A 421 10.54 7.96 -14.63
N GLY A 422 11.45 7.27 -13.93
CA GLY A 422 11.22 6.72 -12.58
C GLY A 422 11.65 5.26 -12.45
N ALA A 423 11.15 4.59 -11.41
CA ALA A 423 11.33 3.16 -11.18
C ALA A 423 10.13 2.37 -11.70
N MET A 424 10.37 1.18 -12.25
CA MET A 424 9.32 0.26 -12.69
C MET A 424 9.67 -1.17 -12.30
N ALA A 425 8.95 -1.72 -11.32
CA ALA A 425 8.99 -3.12 -10.94
C ALA A 425 7.57 -3.69 -11.03
N LEU A 426 7.35 -4.58 -12.01
CA LEU A 426 6.07 -5.24 -12.23
C LEU A 426 5.97 -6.55 -11.43
N PRO A 427 4.96 -6.72 -10.56
CA PRO A 427 4.65 -7.99 -9.94
C PRO A 427 4.38 -9.08 -11.00
N ARG A 428 4.97 -10.26 -10.82
CA ARG A 428 4.80 -11.43 -11.71
C ARG A 428 3.66 -12.33 -11.25
N ILE A 429 3.10 -13.10 -12.18
CA ILE A 429 2.05 -14.08 -11.89
C ILE A 429 2.52 -15.04 -10.80
N GLY A 430 1.66 -15.28 -9.80
CA GLY A 430 1.96 -16.09 -8.62
C GLY A 430 2.56 -15.34 -7.44
N GLN A 431 3.13 -14.14 -7.62
CA GLN A 431 3.67 -13.35 -6.51
C GLN A 431 2.55 -12.82 -5.59
N GLU A 432 2.86 -12.66 -4.31
CA GLU A 432 1.93 -12.08 -3.33
C GLU A 432 2.12 -10.57 -3.24
N VAL A 433 1.02 -9.84 -3.35
CA VAL A 433 0.96 -8.38 -3.33
C VAL A 433 0.04 -7.87 -2.22
N ILE A 434 0.39 -6.71 -1.66
CA ILE A 434 -0.45 -5.95 -0.75
C ILE A 434 -1.38 -5.08 -1.59
N VAL A 435 -2.68 -5.16 -1.33
CA VAL A 435 -3.73 -4.38 -1.98
C VAL A 435 -4.38 -3.45 -0.96
N SER A 436 -4.28 -2.16 -1.24
CA SER A 436 -5.03 -1.08 -0.57
C SER A 436 -6.31 -0.75 -1.36
N PHE A 437 -7.26 -0.09 -0.71
CA PHE A 437 -8.55 0.28 -1.31
C PHE A 437 -8.73 1.79 -1.19
N LEU A 438 -8.92 2.51 -2.30
CA LEU A 438 -9.00 3.97 -2.29
C LEU A 438 -10.25 4.44 -1.53
N ASN A 439 -10.08 5.25 -0.48
CA ASN A 439 -11.14 5.63 0.48
C ASN A 439 -11.78 4.42 1.22
N GLY A 440 -11.12 3.26 1.20
CA GLY A 440 -11.67 1.99 1.67
C GLY A 440 -12.70 1.34 0.73
N ASP A 441 -12.88 1.86 -0.49
CA ASP A 441 -13.87 1.38 -1.46
C ASP A 441 -13.44 0.02 -2.07
N PRO A 442 -14.20 -1.07 -1.85
CA PRO A 442 -13.93 -2.38 -2.45
C PRO A 442 -13.85 -2.35 -3.99
N ASP A 443 -14.54 -1.40 -4.63
CA ASP A 443 -14.54 -1.23 -6.09
C ASP A 443 -13.25 -0.56 -6.62
N ARG A 444 -12.35 -0.08 -5.73
CA ARG A 444 -11.13 0.67 -6.10
C ARG A 444 -9.84 0.08 -5.50
N PRO A 445 -9.46 -1.15 -5.85
CA PRO A 445 -8.21 -1.76 -5.40
C PRO A 445 -6.96 -1.15 -6.08
N LEU A 446 -5.87 -1.06 -5.31
CA LEU A 446 -4.55 -0.55 -5.71
C LEU A 446 -3.47 -1.43 -5.07
N VAL A 447 -2.54 -1.99 -5.85
CA VAL A 447 -1.37 -2.68 -5.29
C VAL A 447 -0.40 -1.65 -4.72
N THR A 448 -0.03 -1.81 -3.45
CA THR A 448 0.83 -0.88 -2.69
C THR A 448 2.14 -1.48 -2.19
N GLY A 449 2.33 -2.79 -2.33
CA GLY A 449 3.59 -3.48 -2.02
C GLY A 449 3.58 -4.94 -2.45
N ALA A 450 4.69 -5.63 -2.23
CA ALA A 450 4.86 -7.07 -2.49
C ALA A 450 5.48 -7.77 -1.27
N LEU A 451 5.23 -9.07 -1.13
CA LEU A 451 5.66 -9.87 0.02
C LEU A 451 6.37 -11.15 -0.41
N TYR A 452 7.39 -11.53 0.35
CA TYR A 452 7.95 -12.88 0.34
C TYR A 452 7.10 -13.81 1.22
N ASN A 453 6.99 -15.07 0.84
CA ASN A 453 6.21 -16.09 1.57
C ASN A 453 6.85 -17.48 1.44
N GLY A 454 6.21 -18.52 1.98
CA GLY A 454 6.75 -19.88 1.99
C GLY A 454 6.97 -20.51 0.60
N ALA A 455 6.31 -20.00 -0.45
CA ALA A 455 6.54 -20.41 -1.84
C ALA A 455 7.51 -19.47 -2.58
N HIS A 456 7.61 -18.22 -2.14
CA HIS A 456 8.47 -17.17 -2.70
C HIS A 456 9.42 -16.67 -1.61
N PRO A 457 10.50 -17.41 -1.28
CA PRO A 457 11.45 -17.01 -0.26
C PRO A 457 12.24 -15.75 -0.66
N SER A 458 12.89 -15.12 0.31
CA SER A 458 13.81 -14.01 0.07
C SER A 458 14.98 -14.41 -0.85
N PRO A 459 15.59 -13.47 -1.61
CA PRO A 459 16.63 -13.79 -2.62
C PRO A 459 17.88 -14.46 -2.04
N TYR A 460 18.11 -14.28 -0.74
CA TYR A 460 19.13 -14.94 0.06
C TYR A 460 18.51 -15.58 1.30
N ALA A 461 19.14 -16.64 1.80
CA ALA A 461 18.71 -17.31 3.02
C ALA A 461 18.85 -16.38 4.24
N LEU A 462 17.73 -16.13 4.93
CA LEU A 462 17.67 -15.37 6.16
C LEU A 462 17.46 -16.32 7.35
N PRO A 463 17.99 -15.99 8.56
CA PRO A 463 18.71 -14.77 8.92
C PRO A 463 20.21 -14.78 8.58
N ALA A 464 20.74 -15.82 7.92
CA ALA A 464 22.17 -15.97 7.68
C ALA A 464 22.82 -14.80 6.91
N ASN A 465 22.09 -14.22 5.94
CA ASN A 465 22.56 -13.12 5.09
C ASN A 465 21.88 -11.77 5.45
N LYS A 466 21.61 -11.52 6.74
CA LYS A 466 20.86 -10.34 7.23
C LYS A 466 21.51 -8.98 6.95
N THR A 467 22.77 -8.94 6.55
CA THR A 467 23.57 -7.74 6.19
C THR A 467 23.56 -7.43 4.70
N ARG A 468 22.71 -8.11 3.90
CA ARG A 468 22.63 -7.90 2.46
C ARG A 468 21.41 -7.10 2.05
N THR A 469 21.67 -6.04 1.29
CA THR A 469 20.67 -5.34 0.47
C THR A 469 20.83 -5.77 -0.98
N THR A 470 19.74 -6.12 -1.69
CA THR A 470 19.83 -6.58 -3.09
C THR A 470 18.63 -6.18 -3.94
N PHE A 471 18.92 -5.80 -5.19
CA PHE A 471 17.99 -5.71 -6.29
C PHE A 471 18.30 -6.85 -7.27
N LYS A 472 17.72 -8.03 -7.00
CA LYS A 472 17.90 -9.24 -7.81
C LYS A 472 16.70 -9.49 -8.71
N SER A 473 16.95 -9.58 -10.02
CA SER A 473 15.95 -9.90 -11.04
C SER A 473 15.94 -11.39 -11.39
N GLN A 474 15.12 -11.80 -12.35
CA GLN A 474 15.14 -13.14 -12.93
C GLN A 474 14.85 -13.04 -14.43
N SER A 475 15.61 -13.74 -15.27
CA SER A 475 15.34 -13.84 -16.71
C SER A 475 13.93 -14.39 -16.96
N THR A 476 13.25 -13.88 -17.98
CA THR A 476 11.87 -14.25 -18.35
C THR A 476 11.76 -14.35 -19.87
N PRO A 477 10.98 -15.31 -20.41
CA PRO A 477 10.33 -16.42 -19.70
C PRO A 477 11.30 -17.59 -19.41
N GLY A 478 10.88 -18.52 -18.55
CA GLY A 478 11.50 -19.82 -18.31
C GLY A 478 12.51 -19.89 -17.15
N ALA A 479 12.89 -18.74 -16.58
CA ALA A 479 14.05 -18.58 -15.68
C ALA A 479 15.37 -19.15 -16.25
N GLY A 480 16.44 -19.17 -15.44
CA GLY A 480 17.77 -19.65 -15.84
C GLY A 480 18.88 -18.59 -15.84
N GLY A 481 18.56 -17.36 -15.42
CA GLY A 481 19.53 -16.28 -15.27
C GLY A 481 19.00 -15.12 -14.43
N TYR A 482 19.87 -14.18 -14.05
CA TYR A 482 19.51 -13.01 -13.26
C TYR A 482 20.50 -11.84 -13.44
N ASN A 483 19.99 -10.61 -13.41
CA ASN A 483 20.81 -9.42 -13.15
C ASN A 483 20.68 -9.04 -11.67
N GLU A 484 21.75 -8.55 -11.06
CA GLU A 484 21.76 -8.20 -9.64
C GLU A 484 22.65 -6.99 -9.33
N LEU A 485 22.14 -6.09 -8.49
CA LEU A 485 22.91 -5.12 -7.73
C LEU A 485 22.79 -5.49 -6.24
N ARG A 486 23.92 -5.80 -5.59
CA ARG A 486 23.96 -6.26 -4.19
C ARG A 486 24.98 -5.48 -3.39
N MET A 487 24.60 -5.09 -2.19
CA MET A 487 25.43 -4.48 -1.16
C MET A 487 25.51 -5.45 0.02
N GLU A 488 26.72 -5.78 0.47
CA GLU A 488 26.98 -6.53 1.70
C GLU A 488 27.62 -5.58 2.70
N ASP A 489 26.95 -5.37 3.84
CA ASP A 489 27.36 -4.44 4.90
C ASP A 489 28.01 -5.16 6.09
N LYS A 490 28.50 -6.38 5.87
CA LYS A 490 29.19 -7.17 6.90
C LYS A 490 30.61 -6.63 7.13
N LYS A 491 30.83 -6.00 8.29
CA LYS A 491 32.13 -5.38 8.68
C LYS A 491 33.35 -6.23 8.30
N GLY A 492 34.31 -5.62 7.60
CA GLY A 492 35.55 -6.23 7.10
C GLY A 492 35.37 -7.26 5.97
N ASN A 493 34.18 -7.32 5.37
CA ASN A 493 33.79 -8.21 4.27
C ASN A 493 32.81 -7.48 3.31
N GLU A 494 32.84 -6.14 3.30
CA GLU A 494 31.93 -5.29 2.57
C GLU A 494 32.09 -5.50 1.06
N GLN A 495 30.97 -5.47 0.32
CA GLN A 495 31.00 -5.71 -1.12
C GLN A 495 29.88 -5.01 -1.85
N LEU A 496 30.23 -4.25 -2.90
CA LEU A 496 29.33 -3.93 -4.00
C LEU A 496 29.49 -4.97 -5.11
N PHE A 497 28.43 -5.72 -5.40
CA PHE A 497 28.39 -6.75 -6.44
C PHE A 497 27.40 -6.35 -7.52
N ILE A 498 27.89 -6.33 -8.77
CA ILE A 498 27.11 -6.01 -9.97
C ILE A 498 27.23 -7.21 -10.93
N HIS A 499 26.09 -7.83 -11.24
CA HIS A 499 26.02 -8.96 -12.17
C HIS A 499 25.06 -8.65 -13.32
N GLY A 500 25.59 -8.70 -14.55
CA GLY A 500 24.79 -8.76 -15.76
C GLY A 500 24.75 -10.19 -16.28
N GLN A 501 23.55 -10.72 -16.51
CA GLN A 501 23.36 -12.06 -17.08
C GLN A 501 23.88 -12.19 -18.52
N LYS A 502 24.02 -11.06 -19.22
CA LYS A 502 24.45 -10.99 -20.61
C LYS A 502 25.32 -9.74 -20.83
N ASP A 503 24.74 -8.67 -21.34
CA ASP A 503 25.46 -7.43 -21.68
C ASP A 503 25.41 -6.44 -20.50
N VAL A 504 26.50 -5.66 -20.30
CA VAL A 504 26.58 -4.58 -19.30
C VAL A 504 27.12 -3.33 -19.97
N ASP A 505 26.23 -2.38 -20.25
CA ASP A 505 26.57 -1.11 -20.88
C ASP A 505 26.74 0.01 -19.85
N LEU A 506 27.85 0.75 -19.95
CA LEU A 506 28.14 1.92 -19.11
C LEU A 506 28.32 3.14 -20.02
N TYR A 507 27.28 3.96 -20.16
CA TYR A 507 27.28 5.14 -21.00
C TYR A 507 27.37 6.44 -20.18
N ILE A 508 28.53 7.08 -20.22
CA ILE A 508 28.88 8.27 -19.43
C ILE A 508 29.10 9.43 -20.40
N LYS A 509 28.39 10.56 -20.18
CA LYS A 509 28.42 11.73 -21.09
C LYS A 509 29.50 12.76 -20.78
N ASN A 510 30.14 12.65 -19.62
CA ASN A 510 31.22 13.52 -19.18
C ASN A 510 32.34 12.63 -18.61
N ASP A 511 32.72 12.80 -17.35
CA ASP A 511 33.87 12.10 -16.75
C ASP A 511 33.48 10.80 -16.02
N ARG A 512 34.38 9.81 -16.07
CA ARG A 512 34.41 8.65 -15.17
C ARG A 512 35.65 8.77 -14.28
N LEU A 513 35.44 8.82 -12.97
CA LEU A 513 36.51 8.74 -11.97
C LEU A 513 36.47 7.36 -11.29
N GLU A 514 37.63 6.83 -10.93
CA GLU A 514 37.79 5.50 -10.33
C GLU A 514 39.05 5.51 -9.44
N SER A 515 38.86 5.50 -8.10
CA SER A 515 39.94 5.24 -7.14
C SER A 515 39.84 3.80 -6.66
N ILE A 516 41.00 3.15 -6.48
CA ILE A 516 41.11 1.78 -5.97
C ILE A 516 42.35 1.75 -5.10
N ASP A 517 42.14 1.78 -3.78
CA ASP A 517 43.22 2.01 -2.81
C ASP A 517 44.04 0.73 -2.51
N HIS A 518 43.62 -0.40 -3.11
CA HIS A 518 44.31 -1.69 -3.07
C HIS A 518 44.39 -2.31 -4.49
N ASP A 519 43.82 -3.50 -4.71
CA ASP A 519 44.00 -4.25 -5.97
C ASP A 519 42.89 -4.01 -7.00
N ARG A 520 43.26 -3.65 -8.24
CA ARG A 520 42.37 -3.78 -9.40
C ARG A 520 42.64 -5.07 -10.17
N HIS A 521 41.65 -5.97 -10.23
CA HIS A 521 41.69 -7.15 -11.10
C HIS A 521 40.73 -6.97 -12.29
N ARG A 522 41.24 -7.13 -13.53
CA ARG A 522 40.44 -7.14 -14.77
C ARG A 522 40.72 -8.44 -15.54
N MET A 523 39.67 -9.22 -15.80
CA MET A 523 39.74 -10.42 -16.63
C MET A 523 38.79 -10.25 -17.82
N VAL A 524 39.28 -10.50 -19.04
CA VAL A 524 38.47 -10.46 -20.28
C VAL A 524 38.81 -11.72 -21.06
N ALA A 525 37.84 -12.62 -21.22
CA ALA A 525 38.07 -13.96 -21.78
C ALA A 525 38.20 -13.97 -23.32
N ALA A 526 37.65 -12.97 -24.01
CA ALA A 526 37.66 -12.86 -25.47
C ALA A 526 38.56 -11.70 -25.93
N ALA A 527 37.99 -10.50 -26.14
CA ALA A 527 38.71 -9.33 -26.63
C ALA A 527 38.43 -8.09 -25.76
N ALA A 528 39.48 -7.32 -25.48
CA ALA A 528 39.37 -5.97 -24.94
C ALA A 528 39.71 -4.98 -26.06
N LEU A 529 38.77 -4.10 -26.39
CA LEU A 529 38.94 -3.04 -27.39
C LEU A 529 38.81 -1.70 -26.69
N GLU A 530 39.77 -0.81 -26.92
CA GLU A 530 39.85 0.48 -26.24
C GLU A 530 40.26 1.56 -27.26
N ARG A 531 39.52 2.67 -27.28
CA ARG A 531 39.81 3.83 -28.12
C ARG A 531 39.77 5.07 -27.24
N ILE A 532 40.94 5.64 -27.01
CA ILE A 532 41.08 6.94 -26.37
C ILE A 532 41.05 8.01 -27.46
N GLY A 533 40.23 9.05 -27.27
CA GLY A 533 40.01 10.09 -28.27
C GLY A 533 41.11 11.14 -28.36
N GLN A 534 41.88 11.30 -27.27
CA GLN A 534 42.97 12.24 -27.08
C GLN A 534 44.12 11.50 -26.36
N ASP A 535 44.61 12.02 -25.23
CA ASP A 535 45.76 11.47 -24.51
C ASP A 535 45.42 10.24 -23.65
N TYR A 536 46.32 9.27 -23.64
CA TYR A 536 46.33 8.14 -22.70
C TYR A 536 47.59 8.20 -21.85
N ASN A 537 47.44 8.64 -20.60
CA ASN A 537 48.52 8.72 -19.63
C ASN A 537 48.48 7.50 -18.70
N THR A 538 49.64 6.97 -18.34
CA THR A 538 49.76 5.87 -17.37
C THR A 538 51.03 6.06 -16.58
N ASP A 539 50.88 6.26 -15.27
CA ASP A 539 51.97 6.25 -14.31
C ASP A 539 51.86 4.99 -13.44
N VAL A 540 53.00 4.38 -13.13
CA VAL A 540 53.10 3.14 -12.35
C VAL A 540 54.30 3.27 -11.41
N GLY A 541 54.03 3.59 -10.14
CA GLY A 541 55.07 3.87 -9.14
C GLY A 541 56.01 2.71 -8.80
N ALA A 542 55.80 1.51 -9.36
CA ALA A 542 56.66 0.35 -9.20
C ALA A 542 56.93 -0.38 -10.54
N ASN A 543 56.29 -1.53 -10.78
CA ASN A 543 56.59 -2.39 -11.94
C ASN A 543 55.41 -2.52 -12.90
N LEU A 544 55.61 -2.13 -14.16
CA LEU A 544 54.68 -2.45 -15.27
C LEU A 544 55.15 -3.72 -15.98
N ASN A 545 54.44 -4.84 -15.74
CA ASN A 545 54.75 -6.14 -16.36
C ASN A 545 53.76 -6.45 -17.50
N LEU A 546 54.21 -6.33 -18.76
CA LEU A 546 53.40 -6.66 -19.94
C LEU A 546 53.84 -8.00 -20.56
N LYS A 547 52.91 -8.94 -20.71
CA LYS A 547 53.11 -10.20 -21.44
C LYS A 547 52.10 -10.32 -22.57
N VAL A 548 52.59 -10.38 -23.80
CA VAL A 548 51.77 -10.60 -25.01
C VAL A 548 52.04 -12.02 -25.51
N GLY A 549 50.99 -12.82 -25.72
CA GLY A 549 51.10 -14.23 -26.10
C GLY A 549 51.46 -14.47 -27.57
N ALA A 550 51.28 -13.46 -28.42
CA ALA A 550 51.60 -13.48 -29.84
C ALA A 550 52.27 -12.13 -30.24
N THR A 551 51.59 -11.30 -31.02
CA THR A 551 52.16 -10.06 -31.58
C THR A 551 51.83 -8.84 -30.72
N LEU A 552 52.87 -8.13 -30.27
CA LEU A 552 52.75 -6.71 -29.87
C LEU A 552 53.00 -5.84 -31.10
N SER A 553 51.99 -5.11 -31.55
CA SER A 553 52.09 -4.16 -32.65
C SER A 553 51.87 -2.74 -32.13
N GLN A 554 52.78 -1.82 -32.48
CA GLN A 554 52.71 -0.42 -32.08
C GLN A 554 53.02 0.45 -33.30
N THR A 555 52.10 1.37 -33.63
CA THR A 555 52.27 2.36 -34.69
C THR A 555 52.15 3.73 -34.06
N VAL A 556 53.20 4.55 -34.17
CA VAL A 556 53.25 5.91 -33.61
C VAL A 556 53.59 6.87 -34.75
N ALA A 557 52.73 7.87 -34.97
CA ALA A 557 52.91 8.85 -36.05
C ALA A 557 53.95 9.94 -35.71
N GLY A 558 54.13 10.23 -34.42
CA GLY A 558 55.16 11.12 -33.89
C GLY A 558 56.37 10.35 -33.35
N ASN A 559 56.87 10.79 -32.19
CA ASN A 559 58.07 10.23 -31.57
C ASN A 559 57.74 9.10 -30.58
N ILE A 560 58.61 8.09 -30.50
CA ILE A 560 58.70 7.18 -29.36
C ILE A 560 59.89 7.64 -28.51
N ASN A 561 59.62 8.06 -27.28
CA ASN A 561 60.64 8.44 -26.31
C ASN A 561 60.73 7.37 -25.21
N GLN A 562 61.90 6.77 -25.03
CA GLN A 562 62.14 5.75 -24.00
C GLN A 562 63.39 6.13 -23.20
N LYS A 563 63.24 6.22 -21.88
CA LYS A 563 64.31 6.55 -20.94
C LYS A 563 64.33 5.51 -19.82
N ALA A 564 65.45 4.83 -19.64
CA ALA A 564 65.69 3.95 -18.50
C ALA A 564 66.78 4.56 -17.61
N ALA A 565 66.55 4.62 -16.30
CA ALA A 565 67.54 5.13 -15.35
C ALA A 565 68.67 4.13 -15.03
N GLN A 566 68.45 2.84 -15.34
CA GLN A 566 69.43 1.76 -15.11
C GLN A 566 69.70 0.98 -16.40
N ASN A 567 69.01 -0.13 -16.63
CA ASN A 567 69.25 -1.02 -17.77
C ASN A 567 68.06 -0.97 -18.75
N TRP A 568 68.35 -0.78 -20.04
CA TRP A 568 67.42 -1.12 -21.12
C TRP A 568 67.86 -2.45 -21.73
N LEU A 569 67.03 -3.49 -21.64
CA LEU A 569 67.38 -4.85 -22.08
C LEU A 569 66.36 -5.34 -23.12
N GLN A 570 66.82 -5.50 -24.37
CA GLN A 570 66.00 -6.04 -25.46
C GLN A 570 66.65 -7.33 -26.00
N LYS A 571 65.84 -8.37 -26.21
CA LYS A 571 66.25 -9.64 -26.81
C LYS A 571 65.19 -10.07 -27.81
N THR A 572 65.60 -10.41 -29.02
CA THR A 572 64.73 -11.01 -30.04
C THR A 572 65.12 -12.47 -30.29
N GLY A 573 64.20 -13.26 -30.87
CA GLY A 573 64.42 -14.69 -31.14
C GLY A 573 64.90 -15.01 -32.55
N VAL A 574 64.67 -14.10 -33.51
CA VAL A 574 65.06 -14.25 -34.93
C VAL A 574 65.84 -13.00 -35.34
N ASP A 575 65.15 -11.92 -35.69
CA ASP A 575 65.77 -10.67 -36.16
C ASP A 575 65.66 -9.53 -35.13
N HIS A 576 66.64 -8.64 -35.12
CA HIS A 576 66.53 -7.31 -34.54
C HIS A 576 67.02 -6.29 -35.57
N SER A 577 66.09 -5.69 -36.30
CA SER A 577 66.39 -4.75 -37.39
C SER A 577 66.17 -3.31 -36.94
N VAL A 578 67.21 -2.49 -37.06
CA VAL A 578 67.16 -1.04 -36.80
C VAL A 578 67.42 -0.32 -38.12
N LYS A 579 66.37 0.28 -38.69
CA LYS A 579 66.43 1.05 -39.95
C LYS A 579 66.02 2.49 -39.69
N ALA A 580 66.97 3.42 -39.85
CA ALA A 580 66.72 4.85 -39.78
C ALA A 580 66.86 5.50 -41.16
N GLY A 581 66.01 6.48 -41.49
CA GLY A 581 66.05 7.18 -42.77
C GLY A 581 67.16 8.23 -42.92
N ARG A 582 67.89 8.55 -41.84
CA ARG A 582 68.96 9.56 -41.83
C ARG A 582 70.24 9.08 -41.14
N SER A 583 70.15 8.68 -39.88
CA SER A 583 71.28 8.15 -39.11
C SER A 583 70.81 7.27 -37.96
N VAL A 584 71.63 6.31 -37.57
CA VAL A 584 71.58 5.64 -36.26
C VAL A 584 72.80 6.15 -35.49
N ILE A 585 72.57 6.71 -34.31
CA ILE A 585 73.63 7.16 -33.40
C ILE A 585 73.51 6.32 -32.14
N LEU A 586 74.59 5.65 -31.78
CA LEU A 586 74.76 4.99 -30.50
C LEU A 586 75.80 5.81 -29.72
N ASP A 587 75.39 6.37 -28.60
CA ASP A 587 76.24 7.12 -27.68
C ASP A 587 76.18 6.45 -26.30
N ALA A 588 77.33 6.21 -25.69
CA ALA A 588 77.45 5.54 -24.41
C ALA A 588 78.67 6.08 -23.67
N GLY A 589 78.46 6.63 -22.46
CA GLY A 589 79.51 7.33 -21.72
C GLY A 589 80.69 6.48 -21.23
N MET A 590 80.61 5.15 -21.33
CA MET A 590 81.73 4.25 -21.02
C MET A 590 82.10 3.38 -22.22
N SER A 591 81.18 2.57 -22.75
CA SER A 591 81.50 1.71 -23.90
C SER A 591 80.29 1.27 -24.73
N ILE A 592 80.57 0.97 -26.01
CA ILE A 592 79.64 0.32 -26.94
C ILE A 592 80.26 -1.03 -27.31
N THR A 593 79.48 -2.11 -27.34
CA THR A 593 79.99 -3.43 -27.77
C THR A 593 78.98 -4.15 -28.67
N LEU A 594 79.42 -4.54 -29.87
CA LEU A 594 78.69 -5.33 -30.85
C LEU A 594 79.33 -6.73 -30.91
N LYS A 595 78.54 -7.80 -30.80
CA LYS A 595 79.04 -9.19 -30.80
C LYS A 595 78.19 -10.08 -31.71
N ALA A 596 78.82 -10.83 -32.61
CA ALA A 596 78.14 -11.75 -33.52
C ALA A 596 79.04 -12.95 -33.89
N GLY A 597 78.54 -14.18 -33.77
CA GLY A 597 79.20 -15.38 -34.32
C GLY A 597 80.64 -15.69 -33.84
N GLY A 598 81.10 -15.09 -32.75
CA GLY A 598 82.49 -15.16 -32.27
C GLY A 598 83.32 -13.90 -32.53
N GLY A 599 82.85 -12.98 -33.38
CA GLY A 599 83.41 -11.64 -33.55
C GLY A 599 82.89 -10.63 -32.53
N THR A 600 83.67 -9.58 -32.27
CA THR A 600 83.32 -8.45 -31.37
C THR A 600 83.90 -7.15 -31.90
N ILE A 601 83.16 -6.04 -31.77
CA ILE A 601 83.66 -4.66 -31.89
C ILE A 601 83.33 -3.96 -30.57
N ALA A 602 84.32 -3.38 -29.90
CA ALA A 602 84.13 -2.60 -28.67
C ALA A 602 84.74 -1.20 -28.84
N LEU A 603 84.03 -0.17 -28.40
CA LEU A 603 84.50 1.20 -28.31
C LEU A 603 84.50 1.57 -26.82
N ASP A 604 85.58 2.13 -26.30
CA ASP A 604 85.76 2.53 -24.90
C ASP A 604 86.75 3.72 -24.79
N PRO A 605 87.04 4.29 -23.60
CA PRO A 605 87.91 5.47 -23.49
C PRO A 605 89.39 5.20 -23.87
N GLY A 606 89.79 3.94 -23.99
CA GLY A 606 91.10 3.51 -24.48
C GLY A 606 91.16 3.34 -26.01
N GLY A 607 90.01 3.28 -26.71
CA GLY A 607 89.95 3.30 -28.17
C GLY A 607 88.90 2.36 -28.77
N VAL A 608 89.23 1.78 -29.94
CA VAL A 608 88.37 0.85 -30.67
C VAL A 608 89.05 -0.50 -30.81
N SER A 609 88.46 -1.53 -30.21
CA SER A 609 88.89 -2.91 -30.24
C SER A 609 88.03 -3.74 -31.18
N ILE A 610 88.65 -4.60 -31.99
CA ILE A 610 87.96 -5.56 -32.86
C ILE A 610 88.55 -6.94 -32.61
N THR A 611 87.72 -7.99 -32.57
CA THR A 611 88.09 -9.39 -32.27
C THR A 611 87.22 -10.37 -33.09
N GLY A 612 87.68 -11.61 -33.32
CA GLY A 612 87.06 -12.59 -34.22
C GLY A 612 88.06 -13.66 -34.70
N SER A 613 87.65 -14.57 -35.59
CA SER A 613 88.53 -15.62 -36.16
C SER A 613 89.57 -15.08 -37.15
N GLN A 614 89.31 -13.91 -37.75
CA GLN A 614 90.29 -13.12 -38.48
C GLN A 614 90.09 -11.65 -38.13
N VAL A 615 91.16 -11.01 -37.65
CA VAL A 615 91.13 -9.68 -37.04
C VAL A 615 92.36 -8.92 -37.48
N ARG A 616 92.19 -7.71 -38.01
CA ARG A 616 93.31 -6.80 -38.29
C ARG A 616 93.40 -5.84 -37.11
N ILE A 617 94.50 -5.92 -36.35
CA ILE A 617 94.63 -5.36 -35.01
C ILE A 617 95.80 -4.38 -34.91
N ASN A 618 95.69 -3.44 -33.97
CA ASN A 618 96.77 -2.84 -33.19
C ASN A 618 96.18 -1.99 -32.03
N SER A 619 95.87 -2.48 -30.82
CA SER A 619 95.86 -3.87 -30.31
C SER A 619 94.95 -4.02 -29.06
N GLY A 620 93.87 -4.80 -29.17
CA GLY A 620 93.28 -5.54 -28.04
C GLY A 620 92.23 -4.88 -27.13
N GLY A 621 91.14 -5.63 -26.89
CA GLY A 621 90.12 -5.36 -25.85
C GLY A 621 89.18 -6.55 -25.66
N GLY A 622 88.79 -6.83 -24.41
CA GLY A 622 87.98 -8.01 -24.03
C GLY A 622 86.47 -7.77 -24.09
N ALA A 623 85.70 -8.77 -24.54
CA ALA A 623 84.25 -8.64 -24.70
C ALA A 623 83.49 -8.68 -23.36
N GLY A 624 82.67 -7.66 -23.09
CA GLY A 624 81.70 -7.68 -21.99
C GLY A 624 80.64 -8.78 -22.14
N THR A 625 80.11 -9.26 -21.02
CA THR A 625 79.04 -10.26 -20.99
C THR A 625 77.68 -9.61 -21.22
N ALA A 626 76.92 -10.12 -22.19
CA ALA A 626 75.54 -9.69 -22.40
C ALA A 626 74.67 -10.10 -21.20
N LYS A 627 73.99 -9.14 -20.57
CA LYS A 627 72.97 -9.43 -19.55
C LYS A 627 71.74 -10.03 -20.24
N GLY A 628 71.34 -11.23 -19.82
CA GLY A 628 70.11 -11.84 -20.31
C GLY A 628 68.86 -11.14 -19.77
N ALA A 629 67.89 -10.85 -20.63
CA ALA A 629 66.56 -10.42 -20.19
C ALA A 629 65.77 -11.63 -19.67
N SER A 630 65.36 -11.59 -18.41
CA SER A 630 64.43 -12.54 -17.79
C SER A 630 63.39 -11.74 -16.99
N PRO A 631 62.37 -11.18 -17.67
CA PRO A 631 61.36 -10.35 -17.01
C PRO A 631 60.47 -11.19 -16.10
N MET A 632 60.05 -10.61 -14.97
CA MET A 632 59.04 -11.21 -14.10
C MET A 632 57.69 -11.26 -14.84
N GLY A 633 57.02 -12.40 -14.77
CA GLY A 633 55.69 -12.55 -15.39
C GLY A 633 54.61 -11.75 -14.64
N PRO A 634 53.57 -11.26 -15.33
CA PRO A 634 52.41 -10.68 -14.64
C PRO A 634 51.70 -11.74 -13.79
N GLN A 635 51.19 -11.32 -12.63
CA GLN A 635 50.40 -12.17 -11.74
C GLN A 635 48.99 -12.42 -12.31
N SER A 636 48.40 -13.56 -11.99
CA SER A 636 47.03 -13.89 -12.42
C SER A 636 45.98 -13.14 -11.58
N PRO A 637 44.92 -12.58 -12.19
CA PRO A 637 43.83 -11.95 -11.45
C PRO A 637 42.99 -12.97 -10.69
N LYS A 638 42.41 -12.55 -9.56
CA LYS A 638 41.46 -13.35 -8.75
C LYS A 638 40.11 -13.52 -9.48
N SER A 639 39.40 -14.60 -9.21
CA SER A 639 38.05 -14.88 -9.74
C SER A 639 36.94 -14.18 -8.93
N VAL A 640 35.85 -13.81 -9.61
CA VAL A 640 34.66 -13.18 -9.00
C VAL A 640 33.76 -14.24 -8.33
N ASP A 641 32.98 -13.85 -7.31
CA ASP A 641 31.88 -14.67 -6.75
C ASP A 641 30.87 -15.03 -7.85
N PRO A 642 30.64 -16.33 -8.15
CA PRO A 642 29.74 -16.73 -9.23
C PRO A 642 28.25 -16.53 -8.92
N GLY A 643 27.85 -16.48 -7.65
CA GLY A 643 26.47 -16.26 -7.20
C GLY A 643 25.41 -17.28 -7.69
N ALA A 644 24.72 -17.96 -6.78
CA ALA A 644 23.65 -18.90 -7.18
C ALA A 644 22.43 -18.17 -7.80
N PRO A 645 21.88 -18.66 -8.93
CA PRO A 645 20.58 -18.22 -9.45
C PRO A 645 19.42 -18.75 -8.59
N GLY A 646 18.32 -18.00 -8.53
CA GLY A 646 17.06 -18.48 -7.96
C GLY A 646 16.32 -19.41 -8.91
N SER A 647 15.63 -20.41 -8.37
CA SER A 647 14.81 -21.36 -9.14
C SER A 647 13.63 -20.67 -9.84
N ALA A 648 13.18 -21.27 -10.94
CA ALA A 648 11.90 -20.90 -11.55
C ALA A 648 10.77 -21.07 -10.54
N VAL A 649 9.88 -20.08 -10.44
CA VAL A 649 8.63 -20.24 -9.71
C VAL A 649 7.66 -20.94 -10.65
N ASN A 650 7.28 -22.18 -10.33
CA ASN A 650 6.12 -22.80 -10.98
C ASN A 650 4.91 -21.93 -10.65
N PRO A 651 4.12 -21.44 -11.63
CA PRO A 651 2.89 -20.73 -11.33
C PRO A 651 2.02 -21.61 -10.44
N LEU A 652 1.39 -21.01 -9.42
CA LEU A 652 0.43 -21.68 -8.55
C LEU A 652 -0.79 -22.09 -9.38
N GLY A 653 -0.68 -23.24 -10.07
CA GLY A 653 -1.71 -23.75 -10.96
C GLY A 653 -3.03 -23.99 -10.23
N ALA A 654 -4.08 -24.29 -10.99
CA ALA A 654 -5.42 -24.59 -10.46
C ALA A 654 -5.42 -25.74 -9.41
N ASP A 655 -4.38 -26.57 -9.41
CA ASP A 655 -4.17 -27.68 -8.48
C ASP A 655 -3.47 -27.30 -7.16
N ALA A 656 -2.98 -26.06 -7.02
CA ALA A 656 -2.53 -25.49 -5.76
C ALA A 656 -3.74 -25.11 -4.85
N ARG A 657 -4.59 -26.12 -4.61
CA ARG A 657 -5.75 -26.06 -3.73
C ARG A 657 -5.25 -25.99 -2.28
N PHE A 658 -5.49 -24.87 -1.62
CA PHE A 658 -5.74 -24.93 -0.18
C PHE A 658 -6.82 -25.99 0.06
N LYS A 659 -6.65 -26.86 1.06
CA LYS A 659 -7.55 -28.01 1.33
C LYS A 659 -8.95 -27.60 1.85
N GLN A 660 -9.40 -26.38 1.58
CA GLN A 660 -10.78 -25.96 1.76
C GLN A 660 -11.45 -26.04 0.39
N GLN A 661 -12.25 -27.08 0.19
CA GLN A 661 -13.19 -27.09 -0.93
C GLN A 661 -14.10 -25.86 -0.79
N PRO A 662 -14.50 -25.19 -1.89
CA PRO A 662 -15.61 -24.26 -1.83
C PRO A 662 -16.80 -25.00 -1.22
N VAL A 663 -17.40 -24.44 -0.17
CA VAL A 663 -18.69 -24.94 0.32
C VAL A 663 -19.70 -24.64 -0.77
N ALA A 664 -19.94 -25.65 -1.62
CA ALA A 664 -20.87 -25.57 -2.72
C ALA A 664 -22.28 -25.35 -2.15
N PHE A 665 -22.92 -24.27 -2.57
CA PHE A 665 -24.33 -24.06 -2.26
C PHE A 665 -25.14 -25.09 -3.06
N ASP A 666 -25.89 -25.94 -2.36
CA ASP A 666 -26.69 -27.01 -2.97
C ASP A 666 -27.90 -26.42 -3.71
N GLN A 667 -27.68 -26.06 -4.98
CA GLN A 667 -28.70 -25.45 -5.84
C GLN A 667 -29.93 -26.34 -6.06
N ASN A 668 -29.83 -27.65 -5.82
CA ASN A 668 -30.93 -28.59 -6.06
C ASN A 668 -31.98 -28.53 -4.94
N LYS A 669 -31.59 -28.23 -3.70
CA LYS A 669 -32.52 -28.08 -2.56
C LYS A 669 -33.43 -26.86 -2.63
N ALA A 670 -33.15 -25.91 -3.54
CA ALA A 670 -33.96 -24.71 -3.72
C ALA A 670 -35.14 -24.90 -4.70
N LYS A 671 -35.20 -26.01 -5.45
CA LYS A 671 -36.16 -26.18 -6.56
C LYS A 671 -37.40 -27.05 -6.28
N GLU A 672 -37.47 -27.77 -5.16
CA GLU A 672 -38.52 -28.77 -4.92
C GLU A 672 -39.87 -28.22 -4.40
N ILE A 673 -40.09 -26.89 -4.37
CA ILE A 673 -41.20 -26.28 -3.60
C ILE A 673 -42.43 -25.88 -4.46
N ASP A 674 -42.29 -25.51 -5.74
CA ASP A 674 -43.35 -24.78 -6.48
C ASP A 674 -44.43 -25.67 -7.17
N GLU A 675 -44.08 -26.78 -7.84
CA GLU A 675 -45.04 -27.47 -8.74
C GLU A 675 -46.24 -28.16 -8.07
N SER A 676 -46.16 -28.45 -6.76
CA SER A 676 -47.24 -29.12 -6.03
C SER A 676 -48.34 -28.16 -5.57
N ALA A 677 -48.00 -26.90 -5.26
CA ALA A 677 -48.93 -25.89 -4.79
C ALA A 677 -49.89 -25.41 -5.90
N LEU A 678 -49.38 -25.25 -7.12
CA LEU A 678 -50.16 -24.78 -8.28
C LEU A 678 -51.38 -25.68 -8.57
N LYS A 679 -51.18 -27.00 -8.50
CA LYS A 679 -52.24 -28.02 -8.73
C LYS A 679 -53.28 -28.11 -7.59
N ALA A 680 -52.97 -27.59 -6.40
CA ALA A 680 -53.91 -27.50 -5.30
C ALA A 680 -54.87 -26.30 -5.47
N LEU A 681 -54.34 -25.16 -5.93
CA LEU A 681 -55.12 -23.93 -6.14
C LEU A 681 -56.14 -24.04 -7.29
N GLU A 682 -55.76 -24.64 -8.42
CA GLU A 682 -56.68 -24.83 -9.56
C GLU A 682 -57.92 -25.67 -9.22
N LYS A 683 -57.81 -26.58 -8.25
CA LYS A 683 -58.87 -27.55 -7.92
C LYS A 683 -60.04 -26.95 -7.15
N THR A 684 -59.83 -25.80 -6.50
CA THR A 684 -60.82 -25.15 -5.62
C THR A 684 -61.66 -24.10 -6.35
N TYR A 685 -61.25 -23.68 -7.56
CA TYR A 685 -61.92 -22.67 -8.37
C TYR A 685 -63.05 -23.22 -9.28
N LYS A 686 -63.82 -24.20 -8.78
CA LYS A 686 -65.07 -24.65 -9.41
C LYS A 686 -66.24 -24.70 -8.42
N HIS A 687 -66.87 -23.55 -8.23
CA HIS A 687 -68.29 -23.46 -7.87
C HIS A 687 -68.99 -22.52 -8.86
N GLY A 688 -69.82 -23.11 -9.73
CA GLY A 688 -70.57 -22.42 -10.78
C GLY A 688 -70.20 -22.89 -12.19
N GLY A 689 -71.03 -23.75 -12.78
CA GLY A 689 -70.92 -24.16 -14.19
C GLY A 689 -71.07 -25.67 -14.41
N THR A 690 -72.03 -26.06 -15.24
CA THR A 690 -72.40 -27.44 -15.58
C THR A 690 -71.31 -28.21 -16.34
N ALA A 691 -71.31 -29.53 -16.18
CA ALA A 691 -70.34 -30.43 -16.80
C ALA A 691 -70.70 -30.81 -18.24
N GLU A 692 -69.68 -31.03 -19.08
CA GLU A 692 -69.75 -31.98 -20.20
C GLU A 692 -68.37 -32.61 -20.47
N ASN A 693 -68.37 -33.78 -21.12
CA ASN A 693 -67.25 -34.74 -21.14
C ASN A 693 -66.26 -34.55 -22.30
N SER A 694 -65.01 -34.96 -22.10
CA SER A 694 -64.32 -35.86 -23.05
C SER A 694 -63.11 -36.58 -22.42
N ASN A 695 -62.81 -37.78 -22.93
CA ASN A 695 -61.87 -38.76 -22.35
C ASN A 695 -60.52 -38.82 -23.10
N SER A 696 -59.43 -39.00 -22.34
CA SER A 696 -58.30 -39.93 -22.61
C SER A 696 -57.28 -39.79 -21.45
N ALA A 697 -56.88 -40.80 -20.63
CA ALA A 697 -56.35 -42.15 -20.89
C ALA A 697 -55.09 -42.14 -21.79
N LYS A 698 -53.94 -42.82 -21.56
CA LYS A 698 -53.33 -43.71 -20.52
C LYS A 698 -51.81 -43.79 -20.88
N ALA A 699 -50.82 -44.22 -20.08
CA ALA A 699 -50.63 -44.49 -18.64
C ALA A 699 -49.09 -44.71 -18.37
N SER A 700 -48.72 -45.13 -17.14
CA SER A 700 -47.56 -45.98 -16.73
C SER A 700 -46.29 -46.06 -17.61
N ALA A 701 -45.06 -45.76 -17.16
CA ALA A 701 -44.28 -46.24 -15.98
C ALA A 701 -43.54 -47.61 -16.15
N ALA A 702 -42.34 -47.69 -15.55
CA ALA A 702 -41.39 -48.82 -15.45
C ALA A 702 -40.61 -49.16 -16.76
N LEU A 703 -39.29 -49.39 -16.75
CA LEU A 703 -38.59 -50.45 -16.01
C LEU A 703 -37.13 -50.08 -15.63
N ALA A 704 -36.52 -50.84 -14.71
CA ALA A 704 -35.10 -50.80 -14.37
C ALA A 704 -34.37 -52.09 -14.81
N SER A 705 -33.03 -52.11 -14.74
CA SER A 705 -32.11 -53.24 -15.01
C SER A 705 -32.05 -53.70 -16.49
N THR A 706 -30.98 -54.32 -17.01
CA THR A 706 -29.90 -55.14 -16.38
C THR A 706 -28.62 -55.14 -17.24
N GLY A 707 -27.47 -55.57 -16.69
CA GLY A 707 -26.23 -55.88 -17.44
C GLY A 707 -24.96 -55.64 -16.60
N ALA A 708 -24.63 -56.50 -15.63
CA ALA A 708 -23.78 -57.71 -15.81
C ALA A 708 -22.36 -57.35 -16.31
N ALA A 709 -21.31 -57.41 -15.46
CA ALA A 709 -20.47 -58.60 -15.25
C ALA A 709 -19.88 -59.12 -16.59
N THR A 710 -18.56 -59.21 -16.81
CA THR A 710 -17.45 -59.78 -16.01
C THR A 710 -16.13 -59.27 -16.67
N LEU A 711 -14.89 -59.38 -16.14
CA LEU A 711 -14.16 -60.56 -15.65
C LEU A 711 -12.84 -60.12 -14.96
N ALA A 712 -12.30 -61.00 -14.10
CA ALA A 712 -10.93 -61.11 -13.54
C ALA A 712 -9.88 -59.99 -13.82
N ALA A 713 -9.29 -59.30 -12.84
CA ALA A 713 -8.55 -59.75 -11.64
C ALA A 713 -7.05 -60.06 -11.85
N SER A 714 -6.21 -59.22 -11.21
CA SER A 714 -5.00 -59.55 -10.43
C SER A 714 -3.83 -60.38 -10.99
N LEU A 715 -2.64 -59.77 -10.88
CA LEU A 715 -1.32 -60.35 -10.51
C LEU A 715 -0.60 -61.38 -11.42
N ALA A 716 0.74 -61.20 -11.50
CA ALA A 716 1.78 -62.24 -11.66
C ALA A 716 1.88 -62.94 -13.04
N ARG A 717 3.03 -63.49 -13.52
CA ARG A 717 4.45 -63.45 -13.10
C ARG A 717 5.35 -63.98 -14.26
N VAL A 718 6.49 -63.31 -14.50
CA VAL A 718 7.87 -63.87 -14.58
C VAL A 718 8.33 -64.78 -15.75
N HIS A 719 9.66 -64.66 -16.03
CA HIS A 719 10.56 -65.41 -16.94
C HIS A 719 10.58 -64.96 -18.42
N SER A 720 11.72 -64.91 -19.12
CA SER A 720 13.10 -65.33 -18.78
C SER A 720 14.21 -64.63 -19.59
N GLY A 721 15.39 -64.45 -18.98
CA GLY A 721 16.68 -64.29 -19.68
C GLY A 721 17.10 -62.85 -20.06
N GLY A 722 18.33 -62.39 -19.80
CA GLY A 722 19.37 -63.03 -18.99
C GLY A 722 20.69 -62.23 -18.96
N GLY A 723 21.37 -62.27 -17.80
CA GLY A 723 22.84 -62.21 -17.66
C GLY A 723 23.54 -60.84 -17.74
N ALA A 724 24.60 -60.58 -16.96
CA ALA A 724 25.10 -61.30 -15.77
C ALA A 724 26.10 -60.43 -14.98
N THR A 725 26.12 -60.57 -13.65
CA THR A 725 27.28 -60.39 -12.73
C THR A 725 27.99 -59.00 -12.62
N ALA A 726 28.47 -58.53 -11.46
CA ALA A 726 28.50 -59.10 -10.10
C ALA A 726 28.46 -58.03 -8.98
N THR A 727 27.57 -58.27 -8.02
CA THR A 727 27.81 -58.32 -6.56
C THR A 727 28.85 -57.40 -5.90
N LYS A 728 28.37 -56.51 -5.01
CA LYS A 728 28.63 -56.64 -3.55
C LYS A 728 27.70 -55.76 -2.69
N VAL A 729 26.77 -56.41 -2.01
CA VAL A 729 26.11 -55.87 -0.81
C VAL A 729 27.09 -56.00 0.36
N TYR A 730 27.16 -54.97 1.20
CA TYR A 730 27.96 -54.97 2.43
C TYR A 730 27.12 -55.56 3.58
N SER A 731 27.70 -56.44 4.40
CA SER A 731 27.03 -57.02 5.57
C SER A 731 26.91 -56.00 6.72
N PRO A 732 26.03 -56.23 7.71
CA PRO A 732 25.91 -55.35 8.87
C PRO A 732 27.22 -55.13 9.65
N GLU A 733 28.09 -56.13 9.77
CA GLU A 733 29.40 -55.98 10.44
C GLU A 733 30.36 -55.08 9.63
N ARG A 734 30.11 -54.93 8.33
CA ARG A 734 30.91 -54.07 7.44
C ARG A 734 30.40 -52.64 7.39
N ILE A 735 29.23 -52.39 7.97
CA ILE A 735 28.74 -51.05 8.35
C ILE A 735 29.44 -50.60 9.65
N GLU A 736 29.78 -51.51 10.57
CA GLU A 736 30.58 -51.18 11.77
C GLU A 736 32.05 -50.87 11.47
N ALA A 737 32.70 -51.56 10.52
CA ALA A 737 34.09 -51.29 10.15
C ALA A 737 34.32 -49.93 9.45
N LEU A 738 33.28 -49.36 8.83
CA LEU A 738 33.28 -48.00 8.29
C LEU A 738 33.08 -46.91 9.37
N LEU A 739 32.71 -47.31 10.59
CA LEU A 739 32.51 -46.43 11.75
C LEU A 739 33.65 -46.52 12.79
N SER A 740 34.59 -47.47 12.65
CA SER A 740 35.61 -47.83 13.66
C SER A 740 36.99 -47.18 13.46
N GLY A 741 37.03 -45.87 13.21
CA GLY A 741 38.23 -45.13 12.75
C GLY A 741 39.60 -45.52 13.35
N ARG A 742 40.40 -46.26 12.57
CA ARG A 742 41.86 -46.42 12.62
C ARG A 742 42.32 -46.74 11.18
N GLY A 743 43.33 -46.12 10.57
CA GLY A 743 44.06 -44.90 10.92
C GLY A 743 45.19 -44.69 9.92
N LEU A 744 45.28 -43.47 9.35
CA LEU A 744 46.49 -42.65 9.22
C LEU A 744 46.17 -41.37 8.42
N GLY A 745 46.41 -40.19 9.01
CA GLY A 745 46.41 -38.88 8.33
C GLY A 745 45.16 -38.02 8.50
N GLY A 746 45.30 -36.85 9.15
CA GLY A 746 44.29 -35.78 9.16
C GLY A 746 43.77 -35.39 10.55
N GLN A 747 44.18 -34.22 11.05
CA GLN A 747 43.95 -33.67 12.39
C GLN A 747 42.46 -33.45 12.80
N MET A 748 42.17 -33.71 14.09
CA MET A 748 41.27 -32.97 15.03
C MET A 748 39.82 -32.60 14.61
N SER A 749 38.77 -32.68 15.43
CA SER A 749 38.59 -33.09 16.85
C SER A 749 37.13 -33.56 17.09
N ARG A 750 36.85 -34.26 18.19
CA ARG A 750 35.50 -34.67 18.63
C ARG A 750 35.16 -34.15 20.04
N HIS A 751 33.90 -33.76 20.20
CA HIS A 751 33.09 -33.78 21.44
C HIS A 751 33.41 -32.85 22.63
N THR A 752 32.32 -32.60 23.38
CA THR A 752 32.23 -32.19 24.80
C THR A 752 32.78 -30.82 25.19
N GLY A 753 32.03 -30.11 26.05
CA GLY A 753 32.51 -28.85 26.65
C GLY A 753 31.39 -27.93 27.14
N ALA A 754 30.86 -28.20 28.33
CA ALA A 754 30.45 -27.09 29.19
C ALA A 754 31.72 -26.63 29.94
N ARG A 755 31.96 -25.30 29.97
CA ARG A 755 33.16 -24.63 30.53
C ARG A 755 34.45 -24.88 29.75
N ILE A 756 35.35 -23.88 29.80
CA ILE A 756 36.59 -23.78 29.01
C ILE A 756 36.21 -23.59 27.52
N GLU A 757 36.22 -22.38 26.94
CA GLU A 757 37.43 -21.57 26.80
C GLU A 757 37.17 -20.05 26.56
N ALA A 758 36.25 -19.44 27.31
CA ALA A 758 36.33 -17.98 27.60
C ALA A 758 37.64 -17.60 28.34
N ALA A 759 38.50 -18.57 28.65
CA ALA A 759 39.87 -18.41 29.09
C ALA A 759 40.86 -18.12 27.94
N ALA A 760 40.65 -18.59 26.70
CA ALA A 760 41.67 -18.51 25.63
C ALA A 760 41.84 -17.14 24.97
N LEU A 761 40.90 -16.19 25.15
CA LEU A 761 41.16 -14.78 24.84
C LEU A 761 41.73 -13.99 26.02
N LYS A 762 41.79 -14.60 27.22
CA LYS A 762 42.64 -14.12 28.31
C LYS A 762 44.08 -14.65 28.18
N GLU A 763 44.26 -15.83 27.59
CA GLU A 763 45.56 -16.48 27.35
C GLU A 763 46.29 -16.00 26.08
N LYS A 764 45.61 -15.31 25.14
CA LYS A 764 46.27 -14.63 24.02
C LYS A 764 46.83 -13.23 24.36
N GLY A 765 46.76 -12.81 25.61
CA GLY A 765 47.43 -11.58 26.08
C GLY A 765 46.92 -10.26 25.48
N VAL A 766 45.74 -10.26 24.83
CA VAL A 766 45.08 -9.01 24.41
C VAL A 766 44.34 -8.42 25.61
N THR A 767 45.13 -7.79 26.47
CA THR A 767 44.67 -6.85 27.49
C THR A 767 43.80 -5.77 26.86
N VAL A 768 42.70 -5.40 27.53
CA VAL A 768 42.20 -4.03 27.46
C VAL A 768 43.40 -3.13 27.80
N ARG A 769 43.80 -2.28 26.88
CA ARG A 769 44.74 -1.21 27.20
C ARG A 769 43.91 0.01 27.57
N ASP A 770 44.19 0.57 28.73
CA ASP A 770 43.92 1.98 29.00
C ASP A 770 44.94 2.79 28.19
N THR A 771 44.73 2.86 26.86
CA THR A 771 45.65 3.55 25.95
C THR A 771 45.36 5.05 26.01
N VAL A 772 46.17 5.81 26.73
CA VAL A 772 46.30 7.24 26.45
C VAL A 772 46.98 7.36 25.10
N VAL A 773 46.18 7.62 24.07
CA VAL A 773 46.70 7.87 22.72
C VAL A 773 47.12 9.33 22.67
N ASP A 774 48.43 9.59 22.55
CA ASP A 774 48.90 10.92 22.19
C ASP A 774 48.54 11.15 20.71
N LEU A 775 47.49 11.93 20.50
CA LEU A 775 46.96 12.28 19.20
C LEU A 775 47.60 13.57 18.64
N SER A 776 48.52 14.21 19.37
CA SER A 776 49.14 15.45 18.93
C SER A 776 50.00 15.23 17.67
N GLY A 777 49.95 16.19 16.74
CA GLY A 777 50.69 16.14 15.47
C GLY A 777 50.15 15.17 14.39
N LEU A 778 49.17 14.32 14.69
CA LEU A 778 48.45 13.52 13.69
C LEU A 778 47.46 14.39 12.88
N ASP A 779 47.11 13.99 11.66
CA ASP A 779 46.04 14.66 10.89
C ASP A 779 44.63 14.19 11.30
N ARG A 780 43.58 14.84 10.75
CA ARG A 780 42.17 14.55 11.08
C ARG A 780 41.78 13.09 10.82
N GLU A 781 42.20 12.52 9.71
CA GLU A 781 41.87 11.11 9.39
C GLU A 781 42.64 10.17 10.30
N GLN A 782 43.93 10.42 10.54
CA GLN A 782 44.75 9.63 11.47
C GLN A 782 44.22 9.67 12.91
N LYS A 783 43.68 10.80 13.37
CA LYS A 783 43.04 10.93 14.69
C LYS A 783 41.74 10.14 14.77
N LEU A 784 40.91 10.20 13.73
CA LEU A 784 39.66 9.45 13.66
C LEU A 784 39.91 7.95 13.53
N ASP A 785 40.90 7.53 12.75
CA ASP A 785 41.33 6.14 12.66
C ASP A 785 41.95 5.66 13.97
N ALA A 786 42.73 6.48 14.69
CA ALA A 786 43.24 6.10 16.00
C ALA A 786 42.11 5.88 17.02
N VAL A 787 41.13 6.79 17.07
CA VAL A 787 39.94 6.65 17.93
C VAL A 787 39.07 5.45 17.52
N LEU A 788 38.87 5.23 16.22
CA LEU A 788 38.12 4.10 15.66
C LEU A 788 38.82 2.76 15.93
N ASN A 789 40.15 2.71 15.85
CA ASN A 789 40.95 1.50 16.07
C ASN A 789 41.03 1.11 17.56
N GLU A 790 41.15 2.08 18.48
CA GLU A 790 41.20 1.79 19.92
C GLU A 790 39.80 1.59 20.54
N THR A 791 38.76 2.32 20.09
CA THR A 791 37.39 2.18 20.66
C THR A 791 36.50 1.18 19.90
N GLY A 792 36.71 1.00 18.59
CA GLY A 792 35.95 0.09 17.73
C GLY A 792 34.68 0.66 17.08
N TYR A 793 34.30 1.91 17.38
CA TYR A 793 33.04 2.55 16.96
C TYR A 793 33.27 3.71 15.99
N TYR A 794 32.41 3.80 14.96
CA TYR A 794 32.36 4.96 14.07
C TYR A 794 31.62 6.13 14.73
N LEU A 795 32.23 7.30 14.69
CA LEU A 795 31.60 8.58 15.02
C LEU A 795 30.91 9.14 13.77
N SER A 796 29.74 9.75 13.92
CA SER A 796 29.13 10.56 12.85
C SER A 796 29.96 11.82 12.58
N ASP A 797 29.99 12.33 11.35
CA ASP A 797 30.92 13.41 10.94
C ASP A 797 30.90 14.65 11.87
N ASP A 798 29.72 15.18 12.23
CA ASP A 798 29.60 16.30 13.19
C ASP A 798 30.23 16.02 14.57
N THR A 799 30.30 14.75 14.95
CA THR A 799 30.86 14.26 16.22
C THR A 799 32.34 13.89 16.09
N ALA A 800 32.73 13.39 14.92
CA ALA A 800 34.11 13.19 14.51
C ALA A 800 34.88 14.53 14.49
N ASP A 801 34.29 15.57 13.91
CA ASP A 801 34.85 16.93 13.90
C ASP A 801 34.95 17.53 15.30
N ALA A 802 33.94 17.35 16.16
CA ALA A 802 33.99 17.82 17.55
C ALA A 802 35.05 17.07 18.40
N VAL A 803 35.26 15.78 18.13
CA VAL A 803 36.30 14.95 18.76
C VAL A 803 37.70 15.38 18.33
N VAL A 804 37.92 15.55 17.02
CA VAL A 804 39.22 16.01 16.50
C VAL A 804 39.50 17.46 16.94
N ALA A 805 38.53 18.36 16.88
CA ALA A 805 38.74 19.75 17.29
C ALA A 805 39.13 19.89 18.78
N ALA A 806 38.57 19.07 19.67
CA ALA A 806 38.92 19.07 21.09
C ALA A 806 40.37 18.56 21.31
N VAL A 807 40.70 17.43 20.69
CA VAL A 807 42.05 16.84 20.68
C VAL A 807 43.10 17.83 20.15
N ASP A 808 42.77 18.58 19.10
CA ASP A 808 43.67 19.55 18.45
C ASP A 808 43.85 20.84 19.26
N SER A 809 42.88 21.19 20.10
CA SER A 809 43.03 22.26 21.10
C SER A 809 43.81 21.86 22.36
N GLY A 810 44.19 20.58 22.48
CA GLY A 810 44.91 20.04 23.64
C GLY A 810 44.02 19.49 24.76
N ASP A 811 42.73 19.25 24.50
CA ASP A 811 41.79 18.71 25.49
C ASP A 811 41.76 17.18 25.45
N ASP A 812 41.88 16.53 26.62
CA ASP A 812 41.77 15.06 26.72
C ASP A 812 40.35 14.56 26.37
N LEU A 813 40.28 13.45 25.66
CA LEU A 813 39.04 12.85 25.17
C LEU A 813 38.63 11.61 25.99
N LEU A 814 37.37 11.55 26.45
CA LEU A 814 36.80 10.35 27.07
C LEU A 814 35.60 9.84 26.26
N VAL A 815 35.70 8.61 25.74
CA VAL A 815 34.66 7.97 24.91
C VAL A 815 34.05 6.79 25.67
N ILE A 816 32.73 6.75 25.80
CA ILE A 816 31.98 5.65 26.43
C ILE A 816 31.09 5.02 25.38
N THR A 817 31.20 3.70 25.19
CA THR A 817 30.46 2.95 24.17
C THR A 817 29.72 1.77 24.81
N ASP A 818 28.39 1.77 24.69
CA ASP A 818 27.52 0.94 25.54
C ASP A 818 26.90 -0.23 24.76
N ALA A 819 27.06 -1.46 25.27
CA ALA A 819 26.61 -2.68 24.63
C ALA A 819 25.35 -3.25 25.31
N VAL A 820 24.21 -2.56 25.13
CA VAL A 820 22.90 -3.05 25.59
C VAL A 820 22.43 -4.23 24.73
N ASN A 821 22.93 -5.42 25.05
CA ASN A 821 22.21 -6.68 24.79
C ASN A 821 22.31 -7.71 25.93
N GLU A 822 23.04 -7.39 27.00
CA GLU A 822 22.76 -8.01 28.31
C GLU A 822 21.43 -7.52 28.91
N GLY A 823 20.93 -6.36 28.46
CA GLY A 823 19.74 -5.68 29.00
C GLY A 823 18.48 -6.55 29.09
N ALA A 824 18.18 -7.40 28.10
CA ALA A 824 16.96 -8.23 28.14
C ALA A 824 17.02 -9.37 29.19
N THR A 825 18.22 -9.84 29.53
CA THR A 825 18.45 -10.93 30.49
C THR A 825 18.76 -10.38 31.88
N ASN A 826 19.53 -9.29 31.95
CA ASN A 826 19.81 -8.60 33.20
C ASN A 826 18.62 -7.75 33.67
N ALA A 827 17.75 -7.20 32.82
CA ALA A 827 16.47 -6.65 33.28
C ALA A 827 15.60 -7.74 33.92
N LYS A 828 15.51 -8.94 33.34
CA LYS A 828 14.78 -10.07 33.96
C LYS A 828 15.39 -10.54 35.28
N ARG A 829 16.71 -10.41 35.48
CA ARG A 829 17.38 -10.71 36.76
C ARG A 829 17.30 -9.55 37.78
N PHE A 830 17.38 -8.31 37.31
CA PHE A 830 17.30 -7.09 38.10
C PHE A 830 15.89 -6.87 38.65
N ILE A 831 14.87 -7.01 37.79
CA ILE A 831 13.45 -7.07 38.20
C ILE A 831 13.25 -8.19 39.23
N ALA A 832 13.90 -9.35 39.08
CA ALA A 832 13.82 -10.44 40.06
C ALA A 832 14.61 -10.21 41.37
N SER A 833 15.41 -9.15 41.48
CA SER A 833 16.24 -8.84 42.66
C SER A 833 15.95 -7.50 43.33
N GLN A 834 15.12 -6.63 42.73
CA GLN A 834 14.66 -5.39 43.35
C GLN A 834 13.93 -5.66 44.67
N PRO A 835 14.16 -4.92 45.76
CA PRO A 835 13.48 -5.14 47.04
C PRO A 835 11.96 -5.09 46.96
N GLU A 836 11.37 -4.18 46.17
CA GLU A 836 9.92 -4.06 46.02
C GLU A 836 9.34 -5.23 45.20
N VAL A 837 10.03 -5.68 44.15
CA VAL A 837 9.59 -6.82 43.34
C VAL A 837 9.86 -8.14 44.07
N LYS A 838 10.87 -8.21 44.93
CA LYS A 838 11.13 -9.32 45.84
C LYS A 838 10.12 -9.34 46.99
N ALA A 839 9.67 -8.19 47.48
CA ALA A 839 8.54 -8.10 48.41
C ALA A 839 7.23 -8.53 47.74
N TYR A 840 6.96 -8.06 46.51
CA TYR A 840 5.79 -8.46 45.72
C TYR A 840 5.82 -9.95 45.33
N ARG A 841 7.00 -10.48 45.02
CA ARG A 841 7.22 -11.90 44.74
C ARG A 841 7.13 -12.76 45.99
N ASN A 842 7.66 -12.33 47.13
CA ASN A 842 7.49 -13.04 48.40
C ASN A 842 6.04 -12.98 48.88
N TYR A 843 5.31 -11.88 48.61
CA TYR A 843 3.87 -11.75 48.85
C TYR A 843 3.06 -12.69 47.95
N LEU A 844 3.43 -12.82 46.67
CA LEU A 844 2.86 -13.80 45.74
C LEU A 844 3.22 -15.25 46.10
N GLU A 845 4.47 -15.54 46.47
CA GLU A 845 4.92 -16.88 46.88
C GLU A 845 4.31 -17.29 48.24
N ALA A 846 4.04 -16.33 49.15
CA ALA A 846 3.24 -16.56 50.35
C ALA A 846 1.75 -16.79 50.04
N ALA A 847 1.17 -16.05 49.09
CA ALA A 847 -0.19 -16.27 48.61
C ALA A 847 -0.37 -17.57 47.80
N ILE A 848 0.73 -18.22 47.39
CA ILE A 848 0.75 -19.53 46.71
C ILE A 848 0.94 -20.69 47.71
N GLN A 849 1.30 -20.41 48.97
CA GLN A 849 1.47 -21.43 50.02
C GLN A 849 0.24 -21.63 50.92
N ASP A 850 -0.89 -20.97 50.65
CA ASP A 850 -2.18 -21.28 51.28
C ASP A 850 -3.07 -22.10 50.32
N PRO A 851 -3.36 -23.39 50.60
CA PRO A 851 -4.11 -24.25 49.69
C PRO A 851 -5.64 -24.05 49.71
N GLU A 852 -6.21 -23.28 50.64
CA GLU A 852 -7.67 -23.25 50.89
C GLU A 852 -8.33 -21.86 50.69
N GLY A 853 -8.38 -21.45 49.42
CA GLY A 853 -9.40 -20.64 48.75
C GLY A 853 -10.17 -19.52 49.47
N SER A 854 -9.88 -18.26 49.11
CA SER A 854 -10.80 -17.10 48.98
C SER A 854 -9.99 -15.82 48.64
N ALA A 855 -10.50 -14.70 48.13
CA ALA A 855 -11.63 -14.42 47.23
C ALA A 855 -11.45 -13.01 46.59
N TYR A 856 -11.95 -12.82 45.36
CA TYR A 856 -12.47 -11.56 44.74
C TYR A 856 -11.76 -10.19 44.82
N GLY A 857 -11.68 -9.55 43.64
CA GLY A 857 -11.64 -8.07 43.44
C GLY A 857 -10.24 -7.47 43.25
N GLY A 858 -9.97 -6.56 42.32
CA GLY A 858 -10.79 -5.92 41.28
C GLY A 858 -10.03 -4.71 40.72
N GLY A 859 -10.06 -4.45 39.41
CA GLY A 859 -9.30 -3.34 38.77
C GLY A 859 -9.79 -1.94 39.17
N PRO A 860 -8.95 -0.89 39.01
CA PRO A 860 -8.92 -0.12 37.75
C PRO A 860 -7.49 0.35 37.35
N GLY A 861 -7.19 0.93 36.18
CA GLY A 861 -7.99 1.19 34.97
C GLY A 861 -7.35 2.27 34.06
N TYR A 862 -7.30 2.00 32.75
CA TYR A 862 -7.10 2.95 31.61
C TYR A 862 -5.81 3.80 31.44
N ILE A 863 -5.69 4.28 30.18
CA ILE A 863 -4.68 5.16 29.53
C ILE A 863 -3.59 4.36 28.78
N GLY A 864 -3.40 4.47 27.45
CA GLY A 864 -4.14 5.20 26.41
C GLY A 864 -3.31 6.31 25.74
N GLY A 865 -2.85 6.08 24.51
CA GLY A 865 -2.31 7.12 23.62
C GLY A 865 -0.93 6.80 23.02
N LEU A 866 -0.88 6.81 21.67
CA LEU A 866 0.13 7.39 20.75
C LEU A 866 1.64 7.29 21.08
N ALA A 867 2.57 7.16 20.13
CA ALA A 867 2.58 6.70 18.74
C ALA A 867 4.08 6.66 18.36
N GLU A 868 4.65 5.50 18.01
CA GLU A 868 6.12 5.39 17.91
C GLU A 868 6.64 5.70 16.50
N GLY A 869 6.94 6.98 16.30
CA GLY A 869 7.55 7.51 15.09
C GLY A 869 8.33 8.79 15.38
N GLU A 870 9.26 8.77 16.33
CA GLU A 870 10.33 9.77 16.50
C GLU A 870 11.31 9.39 17.63
N ARG A 871 12.62 9.31 17.34
CA ARG A 871 13.71 9.62 18.30
C ARG A 871 15.06 9.80 17.61
N LEU A 872 15.66 10.98 17.81
CA LEU A 872 16.99 11.36 17.32
C LEU A 872 18.02 11.34 18.47
N VAL A 873 19.11 10.59 18.26
CA VAL A 873 20.55 10.92 18.47
C VAL A 873 21.11 11.30 19.88
N SER A 874 22.38 10.85 20.05
CA SER A 874 23.50 11.30 20.92
C SER A 874 23.56 11.07 22.44
N ASN A 875 24.76 10.62 22.87
CA ASN A 875 25.41 10.83 24.17
C ASN A 875 26.93 10.58 24.01
N ILE A 876 27.72 11.63 23.76
CA ILE A 876 29.19 11.64 23.93
C ILE A 876 29.52 12.90 24.74
N LEU A 877 30.45 12.79 25.70
CA LEU A 877 30.73 13.83 26.68
C LEU A 877 32.20 14.26 26.61
N THR A 878 32.48 15.34 25.89
CA THR A 878 33.82 15.92 25.77
C THR A 878 34.10 16.83 26.97
N VAL A 879 35.26 16.71 27.63
CA VAL A 879 35.59 17.53 28.81
C VAL A 879 37.04 18.03 28.77
N ASN A 880 37.20 19.35 28.69
CA ASN A 880 38.48 20.05 28.78
C ASN A 880 39.19 19.71 30.10
N SER A 881 40.32 18.99 30.02
CA SER A 881 41.01 18.48 31.22
C SER A 881 41.79 19.58 31.94
N ASP A 882 42.25 20.63 31.27
CA ASP A 882 42.96 21.75 31.91
C ASP A 882 42.05 22.63 32.79
N LYS A 883 40.73 22.60 32.55
CA LYS A 883 39.74 23.26 33.40
C LYS A 883 39.05 22.33 34.41
N MET A 884 39.36 21.03 34.42
CA MET A 884 38.86 20.11 35.45
C MET A 884 39.47 20.43 36.83
N PRO A 885 38.65 20.70 37.88
CA PRO A 885 39.14 20.76 39.25
C PRO A 885 39.82 19.44 39.63
N ALA A 886 40.95 19.49 40.33
CA ALA A 886 41.82 18.33 40.55
C ALA A 886 41.15 17.12 41.25
N GLY A 887 39.99 17.31 41.91
CA GLY A 887 39.18 16.23 42.46
C GLY A 887 38.48 15.36 41.40
N LEU A 888 38.12 15.91 40.25
CA LEU A 888 37.46 15.16 39.15
C LEU A 888 38.45 14.26 38.39
N LYS A 889 39.73 14.63 38.31
CA LYS A 889 40.79 13.84 37.64
C LYS A 889 41.13 12.50 38.33
N ARG A 890 40.50 12.15 39.45
CA ARG A 890 40.80 10.95 40.26
C ARG A 890 39.58 10.17 40.75
N ALA A 891 38.36 10.55 40.32
CA ALA A 891 37.15 9.82 40.65
C ALA A 891 37.06 8.52 39.82
N SER A 892 36.47 7.46 40.40
CA SER A 892 36.26 6.19 39.70
C SER A 892 34.92 6.19 38.96
N ALA A 893 34.75 5.29 38.00
CA ALA A 893 33.49 5.17 37.23
C ALA A 893 32.24 4.84 38.08
N ARG A 894 32.40 4.55 39.38
CA ARG A 894 31.29 4.35 40.34
C ARG A 894 30.79 5.63 41.01
N ASP A 895 31.51 6.74 40.86
CA ASP A 895 31.25 8.00 41.58
C ASP A 895 30.42 9.00 40.73
N LEU A 896 29.96 8.58 39.55
CA LEU A 896 29.20 9.36 38.58
C LEU A 896 27.77 8.82 38.46
N ALA A 897 26.78 9.67 38.74
CA ALA A 897 25.36 9.35 38.60
C ALA A 897 24.70 10.26 37.56
N LEU A 898 23.84 9.68 36.71
CA LEU A 898 22.89 10.44 35.88
C LEU A 898 21.60 10.70 36.67
N ASP A 899 21.28 11.98 36.87
CA ASP A 899 19.93 12.45 37.21
C ASP A 899 19.34 13.22 36.01
N ALA A 900 18.04 13.49 36.04
CA ALA A 900 17.22 14.02 34.94
C ALA A 900 17.62 15.42 34.41
N ALA A 901 18.69 16.02 34.91
CA ALA A 901 19.24 17.31 34.48
C ALA A 901 20.70 17.24 33.95
N GLY A 902 21.39 16.08 34.04
CA GLY A 902 22.79 15.92 33.62
C GLY A 902 23.73 15.43 34.74
N LEU A 903 24.95 15.07 34.37
CA LEU A 903 25.95 14.44 35.26
C LEU A 903 26.37 15.35 36.43
N ALA A 904 26.35 14.81 37.64
CA ALA A 904 26.94 15.40 38.83
C ALA A 904 27.76 14.37 39.62
N LEU A 905 28.84 14.83 40.27
CA LEU A 905 29.47 14.08 41.36
C LEU A 905 28.49 13.98 42.53
N SER A 906 28.41 12.82 43.17
CA SER A 906 27.56 12.63 44.35
C SER A 906 28.05 13.48 45.54
N GLY A 907 27.54 14.71 45.67
CA GLY A 907 27.79 15.57 46.83
C GLY A 907 27.90 17.09 46.60
N ALA A 908 27.80 17.63 45.38
CA ALA A 908 27.93 19.08 45.14
C ALA A 908 26.93 19.64 44.08
N PRO A 909 26.46 20.90 44.20
CA PRO A 909 25.33 21.40 43.43
C PRO A 909 25.65 22.08 42.08
N ALA A 910 24.94 21.64 41.04
CA ALA A 910 24.39 22.37 39.88
C ALA A 910 25.22 23.41 39.08
N VAL A 911 25.64 23.01 37.87
CA VAL A 911 25.81 23.82 36.63
C VAL A 911 25.62 22.86 35.43
N GLY A 912 25.04 23.15 34.26
CA GLY A 912 24.31 24.32 33.74
C GLY A 912 24.03 24.14 32.22
N MET A 913 22.86 24.53 31.69
CA MET A 913 22.46 24.25 30.29
C MET A 913 22.82 25.34 29.27
N MET A 914 23.00 24.97 27.99
CA MET A 914 22.48 25.75 26.84
C MET A 914 22.13 24.89 25.60
N ARG A 915 21.08 25.28 24.89
CA ARG A 915 20.62 24.82 23.56
C ARG A 915 20.39 26.05 22.69
N GLY A 916 20.66 25.97 21.39
CA GLY A 916 20.03 26.86 20.40
C GLY A 916 20.93 27.35 19.27
N ALA A 917 20.32 27.57 18.10
CA ALA A 917 20.96 28.20 16.95
C ALA A 917 21.53 29.58 17.29
N GLY A 918 22.54 30.01 16.53
CA GLY A 918 23.18 31.32 16.67
C GLY A 918 22.18 32.47 16.56
N LYS A 919 21.70 32.96 17.71
CA LYS A 919 21.21 34.33 17.80
C LYS A 919 22.42 35.22 17.53
N VAL A 920 22.32 36.03 16.50
CA VAL A 920 23.12 37.26 16.39
C VAL A 920 22.98 37.98 17.73
N VAL A 921 24.11 38.23 18.39
CA VAL A 921 24.11 38.96 19.67
C VAL A 921 24.05 40.44 19.29
N PRO A 922 22.95 41.17 19.57
CA PRO A 922 22.72 42.50 18.98
C PRO A 922 23.86 43.49 19.23
N ASP A 923 24.56 43.33 20.34
CA ASP A 923 25.62 44.21 20.81
C ASP A 923 27.04 43.64 20.64
N LYS A 924 27.21 42.44 20.08
CA LYS A 924 28.56 41.91 19.77
C LYS A 924 29.08 42.55 18.49
N THR A 925 30.33 43.01 18.53
CA THR A 925 31.12 43.32 17.33
C THR A 925 31.95 42.08 16.99
N TYR A 926 31.92 41.71 15.72
CA TYR A 926 32.60 40.57 15.12
C TYR A 926 33.83 41.08 14.36
N SER A 927 35.00 40.53 14.65
CA SER A 927 36.24 40.79 13.91
C SER A 927 36.40 39.79 12.77
N PHE A 928 37.17 40.15 11.74
CA PHE A 928 37.70 39.16 10.81
C PHE A 928 38.70 38.25 11.51
N LYS A 929 38.99 37.12 10.87
CA LYS A 929 40.18 36.34 11.20
C LYS A 929 41.44 37.22 11.05
N PRO A 930 42.46 37.08 11.93
CA PRO A 930 43.61 37.99 11.96
C PRO A 930 44.30 38.15 10.59
N GLY A 931 44.29 39.37 10.05
CA GLY A 931 44.91 39.73 8.77
C GLY A 931 44.04 39.57 7.52
N GLU A 932 42.89 38.87 7.62
CA GLU A 932 41.95 38.72 6.49
C GLU A 932 41.17 40.01 6.21
N ASP A 933 40.99 40.89 7.21
CA ASP A 933 40.36 42.20 7.05
C ASP A 933 41.09 43.08 6.02
N VAL A 934 42.42 43.18 6.12
CA VAL A 934 43.25 43.95 5.18
C VAL A 934 43.21 43.33 3.79
N ILE A 935 43.39 42.00 3.69
CA ILE A 935 43.41 41.27 2.41
C ILE A 935 42.07 41.40 1.67
N HIS A 936 40.95 41.24 2.39
CA HIS A 936 39.62 41.38 1.81
C HIS A 936 39.27 42.84 1.48
N PHE A 937 39.71 43.81 2.28
CA PHE A 937 39.52 45.24 1.97
C PHE A 937 40.32 45.67 0.73
N GLU A 938 41.60 45.31 0.60
CA GLU A 938 42.40 45.62 -0.59
C GLU A 938 41.78 45.05 -1.88
N LYS A 939 41.14 43.88 -1.77
CA LYS A 939 40.57 43.15 -2.91
C LYS A 939 39.13 43.54 -3.27
N HIS A 940 38.32 43.96 -2.31
CA HIS A 940 36.87 44.19 -2.48
C HIS A 940 36.37 45.55 -1.99
N GLY A 941 37.15 46.30 -1.21
CA GLY A 941 36.76 47.58 -0.63
C GLY A 941 36.39 48.62 -1.67
N SER A 942 37.08 48.67 -2.81
CA SER A 942 36.78 49.59 -3.92
C SER A 942 35.45 49.28 -4.63
N GLU A 943 35.16 48.00 -4.91
CA GLU A 943 33.87 47.57 -5.49
C GLU A 943 32.70 47.86 -4.53
N ILE A 944 32.92 47.69 -3.22
CA ILE A 944 31.89 47.96 -2.21
C ILE A 944 31.69 49.47 -2.04
N ALA A 945 32.76 50.27 -1.98
CA ALA A 945 32.70 51.73 -1.93
C ALA A 945 31.92 52.33 -3.12
N GLU A 946 32.16 51.83 -4.35
CA GLU A 946 31.44 52.26 -5.55
C GLU A 946 29.93 51.99 -5.45
N VAL A 947 29.55 50.81 -4.97
CA VAL A 947 28.13 50.40 -4.82
C VAL A 947 27.43 51.15 -3.68
N LEU A 948 28.14 51.48 -2.61
CA LEU A 948 27.62 52.27 -1.48
C LEU A 948 27.62 53.78 -1.75
N GLY A 949 28.37 54.26 -2.74
CA GLY A 949 28.52 55.67 -3.06
C GLY A 949 29.39 56.46 -2.07
N ASP A 950 30.24 55.77 -1.28
CA ASP A 950 31.09 56.40 -0.26
C ASP A 950 32.53 56.56 -0.77
N ASN A 951 32.87 57.78 -1.19
CA ASN A 951 34.22 58.14 -1.64
C ASN A 951 35.26 58.22 -0.49
N SER A 952 34.85 57.96 0.76
CA SER A 952 35.67 57.98 1.97
C SER A 952 35.66 56.63 2.69
N TYR A 953 35.56 55.54 1.93
CA TYR A 953 35.51 54.18 2.43
C TYR A 953 36.90 53.68 2.82
N ASP A 954 37.08 53.36 4.11
CA ASP A 954 38.33 52.85 4.68
C ASP A 954 38.12 51.48 5.36
N LEU A 955 39.19 50.89 5.89
CA LEU A 955 39.13 49.60 6.59
C LEU A 955 38.19 49.63 7.80
N THR A 956 38.08 50.78 8.47
CA THR A 956 37.18 50.97 9.63
C THR A 956 35.72 50.80 9.19
N LYS A 957 35.30 51.52 8.15
CA LYS A 957 33.95 51.41 7.58
C LYS A 957 33.66 50.03 7.00
N TYR A 958 34.65 49.39 6.38
CA TYR A 958 34.55 48.02 5.90
C TYR A 958 34.20 47.04 7.04
N LEU A 959 34.84 47.18 8.20
CA LEU A 959 34.54 46.39 9.41
C LEU A 959 33.16 46.74 9.99
N GLU A 960 32.77 48.01 10.01
CA GLU A 960 31.44 48.46 10.46
C GLU A 960 30.31 47.90 9.58
N ASP A 961 30.47 47.93 8.26
CA ASP A 961 29.48 47.36 7.32
C ASP A 961 29.41 45.84 7.39
N ALA A 962 30.55 45.15 7.55
CA ALA A 962 30.56 43.70 7.76
C ALA A 962 29.70 43.33 8.99
N ASN A 963 29.85 44.10 10.07
CA ASN A 963 29.04 43.98 11.28
C ASN A 963 27.58 44.38 11.07
N SER A 964 27.31 45.43 10.29
CA SER A 964 25.96 45.86 9.94
C SER A 964 25.19 44.78 9.17
N VAL A 965 25.85 44.08 8.23
CA VAL A 965 25.24 42.95 7.51
C VAL A 965 25.00 41.74 8.42
N ILE A 966 25.90 41.44 9.36
CA ILE A 966 25.67 40.37 10.35
C ILE A 966 24.50 40.72 11.27
N LYS A 967 24.36 41.99 11.66
CA LYS A 967 23.29 42.46 12.56
C LYS A 967 21.92 42.58 11.89
N ASN A 968 21.88 43.04 10.64
CA ASN A 968 20.64 43.47 9.97
C ASN A 968 20.30 42.65 8.70
N GLY A 969 21.24 41.85 8.20
CA GLY A 969 21.07 41.03 6.99
C GLY A 969 20.35 39.70 7.25
N GLN A 970 19.91 39.06 6.17
CA GLN A 970 19.27 37.76 6.21
C GLN A 970 20.33 36.65 6.12
N PHE A 971 20.33 35.71 7.06
CA PHE A 971 21.23 34.56 7.02
C PHE A 971 20.76 33.51 6.00
N SER A 972 21.64 33.11 5.08
CA SER A 972 21.44 31.94 4.22
C SER A 972 22.23 30.75 4.79
N THR A 973 21.52 29.68 5.11
CA THR A 973 22.14 28.39 5.49
C THR A 973 22.88 27.73 4.34
N GLU A 974 22.47 27.99 3.09
CA GLU A 974 23.02 27.42 1.86
C GLU A 974 24.38 28.04 1.50
N LEU A 975 24.57 29.34 1.78
CA LEU A 975 25.85 30.05 1.60
C LEU A 975 26.69 30.13 2.87
N ASN A 976 26.13 29.76 4.03
CA ASN A 976 26.71 30.01 5.35
C ASN A 976 27.14 31.48 5.56
N ALA A 977 26.28 32.41 5.15
CA ALA A 977 26.61 33.83 5.13
C ALA A 977 25.39 34.69 5.45
N PHE A 978 25.65 35.85 6.05
CA PHE A 978 24.67 36.93 6.14
C PHE A 978 24.68 37.71 4.83
N VAL A 979 23.49 38.01 4.30
CA VAL A 979 23.33 38.73 3.04
C VAL A 979 22.42 39.93 3.25
N SER A 980 22.84 41.09 2.75
CA SER A 980 22.05 42.32 2.76
C SER A 980 22.13 43.00 1.39
N VAL A 981 21.09 43.75 1.02
CA VAL A 981 21.12 44.63 -0.15
C VAL A 981 21.20 46.06 0.37
N PRO A 982 22.36 46.75 0.22
CA PRO A 982 22.41 48.19 0.53
C PRO A 982 21.42 48.93 -0.37
N GLY A 983 20.59 49.77 0.26
CA GLY A 983 19.24 50.07 -0.24
C GLY A 983 19.15 51.03 -1.43
N GLY A 984 17.94 51.08 -2.02
CA GLY A 984 17.56 52.02 -3.08
C GLY A 984 17.52 51.41 -4.49
N GLN A 985 16.70 51.97 -5.37
CA GLN A 985 16.56 51.50 -6.76
C GLN A 985 17.87 51.67 -7.54
N GLY A 986 18.69 50.62 -7.62
CA GLY A 986 19.92 50.59 -8.42
C GLY A 986 20.89 49.46 -8.07
N SER A 987 20.92 48.98 -6.83
CA SER A 987 21.87 47.96 -6.36
C SER A 987 21.50 46.54 -6.84
N ALA A 988 21.86 46.22 -8.08
CA ALA A 988 21.72 44.87 -8.67
C ALA A 988 22.66 43.80 -8.05
N LYS A 989 23.38 44.15 -6.98
CA LYS A 989 24.28 43.29 -6.21
C LYS A 989 23.96 43.42 -4.72
N GLY A 990 24.05 42.30 -3.99
CA GLY A 990 23.97 42.23 -2.53
C GLY A 990 25.34 41.98 -1.90
N LEU A 991 25.52 42.50 -0.70
CA LEU A 991 26.71 42.33 0.13
C LEU A 991 26.58 41.02 0.91
N MET A 992 27.60 40.15 0.80
CA MET A 992 27.63 38.85 1.48
C MET A 992 28.80 38.81 2.46
N VAL A 993 28.51 38.42 3.70
CA VAL A 993 29.48 38.30 4.80
C VAL A 993 29.46 36.86 5.33
N GLY A 994 30.52 36.12 5.05
CA GLY A 994 30.72 34.75 5.54
C GLY A 994 31.27 34.73 6.95
N MET A 995 30.83 33.77 7.77
CA MET A 995 31.28 33.61 9.15
C MET A 995 31.74 32.19 9.45
N ASP A 996 32.75 32.09 10.31
CA ASP A 996 33.16 30.84 10.93
C ASP A 996 32.13 30.44 12.01
N ARG A 997 31.60 29.21 11.95
CA ARG A 997 30.58 28.74 12.89
C ARG A 997 31.14 28.42 14.28
N THR A 998 32.45 28.21 14.39
CA THR A 998 33.13 27.78 15.61
C THR A 998 33.73 28.97 16.34
N THR A 999 34.43 29.87 15.64
CA THR A 999 35.02 31.07 16.26
C THR A 999 34.07 32.27 16.28
N GLY A 1000 33.11 32.31 15.35
CA GLY A 1000 32.24 33.46 15.14
C GLY A 1000 32.96 34.65 14.49
N GLU A 1001 34.14 34.45 13.92
CA GLU A 1001 34.88 35.48 13.17
C GLU A 1001 34.37 35.61 11.74
N ILE A 1002 34.56 36.79 11.16
CA ILE A 1002 34.25 37.06 9.75
C ILE A 1002 35.34 36.41 8.89
N THR A 1003 34.94 35.58 7.94
CA THR A 1003 35.88 34.87 7.04
C THR A 1003 36.02 35.55 5.69
N THR A 1004 34.94 36.15 5.18
CA THR A 1004 34.96 36.90 3.91
C THR A 1004 33.88 37.99 3.92
N MET A 1005 34.14 39.10 3.23
CA MET A 1005 33.11 40.04 2.80
C MET A 1005 33.34 40.41 1.34
N HIS A 1006 32.30 40.34 0.52
CA HIS A 1006 32.34 40.75 -0.88
C HIS A 1006 30.96 40.94 -1.49
N MET A 1007 30.92 41.62 -2.63
CA MET A 1007 29.71 41.94 -3.38
C MET A 1007 29.37 40.80 -4.38
N LYS A 1008 28.10 40.46 -4.55
CA LYS A 1008 27.61 39.46 -5.53
C LYS A 1008 26.34 39.91 -6.24
N PRO A 1009 26.16 39.67 -7.54
CA PRO A 1009 24.92 40.01 -8.26
C PRO A 1009 23.71 39.23 -7.73
N ILE A 1010 22.50 39.80 -7.76
CA ILE A 1010 21.29 39.14 -7.24
C ILE A 1010 21.05 37.75 -7.87
N LYS A 1011 21.39 37.59 -9.16
CA LYS A 1011 21.35 36.30 -9.88
C LYS A 1011 22.25 35.20 -9.28
N PHE A 1012 23.31 35.56 -8.57
CA PHE A 1012 24.11 34.58 -7.80
C PHE A 1012 23.29 34.04 -6.62
N PHE A 1013 22.62 34.92 -5.86
CA PHE A 1013 21.77 34.53 -4.74
C PHE A 1013 20.55 33.72 -5.19
N GLU A 1014 19.90 34.09 -6.31
CA GLU A 1014 18.85 33.25 -6.93
C GLU A 1014 19.29 31.80 -7.18
N THR A 1015 20.54 31.63 -7.65
CA THR A 1015 21.05 30.31 -8.08
C THR A 1015 21.67 29.51 -6.93
N LYS A 1016 22.20 30.19 -5.89
CA LYS A 1016 23.00 29.58 -4.82
C LYS A 1016 22.38 29.69 -3.43
N ALA A 1017 21.39 30.56 -3.25
CA ALA A 1017 20.63 30.73 -2.01
C ALA A 1017 19.13 31.00 -2.28
N PRO A 1018 18.41 30.08 -2.95
CA PRO A 1018 16.99 30.25 -3.23
C PRO A 1018 16.14 30.44 -1.97
N SER A 1019 16.62 30.01 -0.78
CA SER A 1019 15.94 30.27 0.50
C SER A 1019 15.78 31.75 0.85
N LEU A 1020 16.61 32.65 0.29
CA LEU A 1020 16.47 34.10 0.46
C LEU A 1020 15.21 34.64 -0.25
N GLY A 1021 14.64 33.91 -1.19
CA GLY A 1021 13.42 34.30 -1.92
C GLY A 1021 13.61 35.47 -2.89
N TRP A 1022 14.85 35.89 -3.14
CA TRP A 1022 15.16 36.98 -4.06
C TRP A 1022 15.06 36.48 -5.51
N GLN A 1023 14.45 37.27 -6.38
CA GLN A 1023 14.31 36.98 -7.80
C GLN A 1023 14.70 38.22 -8.60
N SER A 1024 15.49 38.07 -9.66
CA SER A 1024 15.70 39.16 -10.62
C SER A 1024 14.42 39.33 -11.42
N GLN A 1025 13.88 40.55 -11.48
CA GLN A 1025 12.82 40.81 -12.45
C GLN A 1025 13.38 40.62 -13.85
N PRO A 1026 12.71 39.84 -14.72
CA PRO A 1026 13.13 39.73 -16.11
C PRO A 1026 13.07 41.13 -16.74
N LYS A 1027 14.05 41.44 -17.60
CA LYS A 1027 13.86 42.54 -18.57
C LYS A 1027 12.62 42.18 -19.38
N SER A 1028 11.54 42.92 -19.17
CA SER A 1028 10.28 42.71 -19.87
C SER A 1028 10.41 43.17 -21.31
N ASP A 1029 10.49 42.22 -22.25
CA ASP A 1029 10.19 42.45 -23.66
C ASP A 1029 8.70 42.80 -23.81
N LEU A 1030 8.35 44.04 -23.44
CA LEU A 1030 7.05 44.68 -23.61
C LEU A 1030 7.06 46.21 -23.35
N SER A 1031 8.24 46.82 -23.10
CA SER A 1031 8.37 48.26 -22.83
C SER A 1031 8.46 49.17 -24.06
N ASP A 1032 8.33 48.64 -25.28
CA ASP A 1032 8.27 49.45 -26.51
C ASP A 1032 6.88 50.06 -26.79
N LEU A 1033 5.92 49.86 -25.89
CA LEU A 1033 4.61 50.51 -25.93
C LEU A 1033 4.37 51.32 -24.64
N ILE A 1034 4.44 52.65 -24.82
CA ILE A 1034 4.09 53.72 -23.87
C ILE A 1034 5.17 54.05 -22.83
N GLY A 1035 5.77 55.24 -22.98
CA GLY A 1035 6.70 55.83 -22.01
C GLY A 1035 6.01 56.50 -20.81
N PRO A 1036 6.72 57.38 -20.11
CA PRO A 1036 7.42 57.05 -18.87
C PRO A 1036 6.54 57.21 -17.63
N ASN A 1037 6.65 56.27 -16.67
CA ASN A 1037 6.14 56.48 -15.31
C ASN A 1037 7.10 55.85 -14.26
N PRO A 1038 7.80 56.65 -13.44
CA PRO A 1038 8.90 56.19 -12.60
C PRO A 1038 8.46 55.71 -11.21
N ASN A 1039 7.46 54.83 -11.10
CA ASN A 1039 6.99 54.30 -9.81
C ASN A 1039 6.35 52.90 -9.89
N LEU A 1040 7.18 51.85 -9.78
CA LEU A 1040 6.74 50.50 -9.36
C LEU A 1040 7.74 49.94 -8.34
N GLY A 1041 7.30 49.81 -7.10
CA GLY A 1041 8.12 49.43 -5.95
C GLY A 1041 7.96 47.97 -5.50
N TRP A 1042 8.91 47.52 -4.67
CA TRP A 1042 8.93 46.18 -4.08
C TRP A 1042 8.21 46.13 -2.73
N LYS A 1043 7.71 44.95 -2.34
CA LYS A 1043 7.28 44.63 -0.97
C LYS A 1043 7.98 43.35 -0.48
N ALA A 1044 8.51 43.38 0.73
CA ALA A 1044 9.16 42.24 1.39
C ALA A 1044 8.14 41.26 2.02
N PRO A 1045 8.51 39.98 2.21
CA PRO A 1045 7.72 39.02 2.99
C PRO A 1045 7.94 39.17 4.50
N TYR A 1046 6.94 38.76 5.28
CA TYR A 1046 6.82 38.97 6.74
C TYR A 1046 7.75 38.08 7.60
N PRO A 1047 8.22 38.58 8.76
CA PRO A 1047 8.66 37.75 9.88
C PRO A 1047 7.48 37.34 10.80
N TYR A 1048 7.62 36.20 11.49
CA TYR A 1048 6.68 35.73 12.52
C TYR A 1048 6.57 36.70 13.72
N LYS A 1049 5.36 36.84 14.28
CA LYS A 1049 5.14 37.39 15.63
C LYS A 1049 4.72 36.29 16.61
N SER A 1050 5.15 36.44 17.85
CA SER A 1050 4.69 35.65 19.00
C SER A 1050 3.40 36.23 19.60
N ASN A 1051 2.34 35.43 19.63
CA ASN A 1051 1.41 35.21 20.75
C ASN A 1051 0.27 34.29 20.30
#